data_AF-A0AAD4ZWF5-F1
#
_entry.id   AF-A0AAD4ZWF5-F1
#
_cell.length_a   1.000
_cell.length_b   1.000
_cell.length_c   1.000
_cell.angle_alpha   90.00
_cell.angle_beta   90.00
_cell.angle_gamma   90.00
#
_symmetry.space_group_name_H-M   'P 1'
#
loop_
_entity.id
_entity.type
_entity.pdbx_description
1 polymer ?
#
loop_
_entity_poly.entity_id
_entity_poly.type
_entity_poly.pdbx_seq_one_letter_code
_entity_poly.pdbx_strand_id
1 'polypeptide(L)'
;MTSFTSAKLCFLPYCLVIFLFVSSPNWVAFPSATSTSHTEAEALLKWKASFFPNQALNNLTWYDLPTHNINATNSSSTNPKPRTSPCTWTSVSCNSTGSVSKIDLFNRGLQGTLHEFSFLSFPNLEYLNLTSNKLFDAIPPQINYLSKLHHLSLSDNQFSGRIPPEIGLLRNLKFLDLYDNTFLGNIPSEIGNLKSLVDLRLSYNNLSGLIPPNLGNLINLNTLYLNNNQLSGLIPKEIGNLKSLVDLELSSNNLSDVIPPNIGNLINLKYLYLHVNQLSGLIPKEIGNLKSPVDLELSSNNLSDVIPPNIGNLINLKYLYLHVNQLSGLIPKEIGNLKSLVDLELFYNNLSGPVPPNIGNLINLKYLYLSGNQLSGLIPKEIWNLKSLVDLRLSSNNLSGLIPPNIGNLIKLNYLWLQHNQLSGLIPKEIGNLIKLNTLYLHFNQLSSLIPKEIGNLIKLNTLYLHFNQLSGLIPKEIGNLKSLVDLELSYNNLSGPIPPNIGNLINLKYLYLNGNQLSGLIPKEIWNLKSLVDLILSQNNLSGLIHPNIGNLTKLNHLYLHYNQLSGLIPKEIGNLKSLLDLELSYNNLSGLIPLEIGNVTQIHVLYLSSNHLVGFIPKEFGKLSSLVKLILNGNQLSGRIPLEFGSLNDLEYLDLSTNKFSDSIPSILGDLLKLYHMNLSNNKLSQAIPFKLGKLVQLNDLDLSHNSLEGKIPSEMGSMQSLVTLDLSHNNLSGSIPSSFEDMRGLLYVNISYNHLEGPLPNISAFREAPIEGLKGNKGLCGKVGALLPPCNAHGSKKDHKLLFSLLAVFVLVSAFFSIVYVIVQRKKKHQDTKQNHMHGEISFSVLNFDGKSMYEEIIRATEDFDSTYCIGKGGNGSVYRVNLSSGDVVAVKKLHLLWDGETEFQKEFLNEVRALSAIRHRNIVKLYGFCAHKRHSFLVYEYLEKGSLAAMLSKDEEAKELGWSKRVNIVKGVAHALLYMHNDCLPPIVHRDISSKNILLDSEYEACVSDFGIAKFLNPDSTNWTAAAGTYGYMAPAKLAYTMEVNENCDVYSFGVVTLEIIMGKHPGDLFSPFSSVSTSSSSFSSSALPTHQIPIVDVLDQRISPPTHQVASQVVSLVKIAFSCLNSSPKSRPTMKQVSHFLSTQMLHLSKSVHMMTCGKLLALDPLAT
;
A
#
# COMPACT_ATOMS: atom_id res chain seq x y z
N MET A 1 -24.00 37.27 50.13
CA MET A 1 -22.78 36.87 50.86
C MET A 1 -21.62 37.04 49.90
N THR A 2 -21.00 38.23 49.91
CA THR A 2 -19.69 38.48 50.57
C THR A 2 -18.59 37.67 49.86
N SER A 3 -17.57 38.25 49.24
CA SER A 3 -16.91 39.52 49.52
C SER A 3 -15.91 39.86 48.41
N PHE A 4 -15.76 41.17 48.14
CA PHE A 4 -14.48 41.92 48.07
C PHE A 4 -13.30 41.35 47.26
N THR A 5 -12.54 42.10 46.45
CA THR A 5 -12.50 43.50 45.98
C THR A 5 -11.16 43.66 45.23
N SER A 6 -11.12 44.59 44.27
CA SER A 6 -10.10 45.67 44.11
C SER A 6 -8.61 45.30 44.10
N ALA A 7 -7.80 45.72 43.14
CA ALA A 7 -7.57 47.12 42.74
C ALA A 7 -6.91 47.14 41.34
N LYS A 8 -7.41 47.91 40.34
CA LYS A 8 -7.32 49.38 40.15
C LYS A 8 -5.91 49.79 39.67
N LEU A 9 -5.67 50.77 38.79
CA LEU A 9 -6.43 51.87 38.17
C LEU A 9 -5.52 52.43 37.05
N CYS A 10 -6.02 52.91 35.89
CA CYS A 10 -6.11 54.33 35.47
C CYS A 10 -5.95 54.34 33.93
N PHE A 11 -6.62 55.11 33.06
CA PHE A 11 -7.51 56.26 33.15
C PHE A 11 -8.41 56.29 31.88
N LEU A 12 -9.71 56.59 32.06
CA LEU A 12 -10.67 57.11 31.07
C LEU A 12 -10.24 58.53 30.56
N PRO A 13 -11.05 59.30 29.80
CA PRO A 13 -11.53 59.14 28.42
C PRO A 13 -11.27 60.47 27.62
N TYR A 14 -11.52 60.51 26.30
CA TYR A 14 -11.90 61.77 25.64
C TYR A 14 -12.92 61.53 24.53
N CYS A 15 -13.98 62.32 24.63
CA CYS A 15 -15.27 62.22 23.99
C CYS A 15 -15.29 62.67 22.51
N LEU A 16 -16.08 61.97 21.69
CA LEU A 16 -17.24 62.55 20.99
C LEU A 16 -17.09 63.98 20.42
N VAL A 17 -16.34 64.16 19.31
CA VAL A 17 -16.55 65.24 18.32
C VAL A 17 -15.99 64.83 16.94
N ILE A 18 -16.51 63.78 16.29
CA ILE A 18 -16.32 63.59 14.82
C ILE A 18 -17.58 62.92 14.23
N PHE A 19 -18.71 63.57 14.40
CA PHE A 19 -19.93 63.31 13.62
C PHE A 19 -20.39 64.67 13.14
N LEU A 20 -19.92 65.05 11.94
CA LEU A 20 -20.34 66.15 11.05
C LEU A 20 -19.09 66.57 10.26
N PHE A 21 -18.90 65.98 9.08
CA PHE A 21 -18.20 66.53 7.89
C PHE A 21 -17.74 65.40 6.97
N VAL A 22 -18.68 64.63 6.38
CA VAL A 22 -18.47 64.05 5.05
C VAL A 22 -19.81 64.05 4.31
N SER A 23 -20.19 65.22 3.81
CA SER A 23 -21.19 65.38 2.76
C SER A 23 -20.72 66.47 1.81
N SER A 24 -20.06 66.02 0.74
CA SER A 24 -19.90 66.65 -0.59
C SER A 24 -19.18 68.03 -0.67
N PRO A 25 -18.90 68.55 -1.88
CA PRO A 25 -17.66 68.34 -2.62
C PRO A 25 -16.92 69.67 -2.85
N ASN A 26 -15.59 69.73 -2.78
CA ASN A 26 -14.87 70.84 -3.40
C ASN A 26 -13.45 70.48 -3.82
N TRP A 27 -13.19 70.83 -5.07
CA TRP A 27 -11.94 70.68 -5.79
C TRP A 27 -10.78 71.34 -5.05
N VAL A 28 -9.69 70.59 -4.89
CA VAL A 28 -8.34 71.16 -4.85
C VAL A 28 -7.67 70.72 -6.14
N ALA A 29 -7.62 71.65 -7.09
CA ALA A 29 -6.83 71.50 -8.29
C ALA A 29 -5.35 71.38 -7.90
N PHE A 30 -4.76 70.22 -8.13
CA PHE A 30 -3.30 70.08 -8.12
C PHE A 30 -2.75 70.64 -9.44
N PRO A 31 -1.65 71.40 -9.41
CA PRO A 31 -1.06 71.94 -10.63
C PRO A 31 -0.62 70.79 -11.54
N SER A 32 -1.04 70.84 -12.79
CA SER A 32 -0.58 69.96 -13.85
C SER A 32 0.93 70.15 -14.05
N ALA A 33 1.72 69.31 -13.41
CA ALA A 33 3.14 69.18 -13.73
C ALA A 33 3.24 68.58 -15.13
N THR A 34 3.48 69.44 -16.11
CA THR A 34 3.95 69.02 -17.43
C THR A 34 5.36 68.45 -17.23
N SER A 35 5.50 67.12 -17.19
CA SER A 35 6.82 66.49 -17.20
C SER A 35 7.50 66.85 -18.52
N THR A 36 8.55 67.66 -18.44
CA THR A 36 9.43 67.87 -19.59
C THR A 36 10.17 66.56 -19.87
N SER A 37 10.47 66.21 -21.12
CA SER A 37 11.20 64.96 -21.46
C SER A 37 12.53 64.79 -20.70
N HIS A 38 13.07 65.87 -20.14
CA HIS A 38 14.24 65.88 -19.27
C HIS A 38 14.02 65.15 -17.93
N THR A 39 12.86 65.32 -17.29
CA THR A 39 12.55 64.69 -15.98
C THR A 39 12.34 63.19 -16.09
N GLU A 40 11.85 62.71 -17.24
CA GLU A 40 11.67 61.27 -17.52
C GLU A 40 13.02 60.56 -17.71
N ALA A 41 13.95 61.18 -18.44
CA ALA A 41 15.30 60.65 -18.63
C ALA A 41 16.09 60.55 -17.31
N GLU A 42 16.04 61.59 -16.47
CA GLU A 42 16.70 61.58 -15.15
C GLU A 42 16.12 60.49 -14.24
N ALA A 43 14.79 60.33 -14.22
CA ALA A 43 14.12 59.30 -13.43
C ALA A 43 14.55 57.89 -13.84
N LEU A 44 14.57 57.61 -15.15
CA LEU A 44 15.04 56.34 -15.68
C LEU A 44 16.52 56.10 -15.32
N LEU A 45 17.40 57.09 -15.51
CA LEU A 45 18.84 56.95 -15.23
C LEU A 45 19.10 56.70 -13.74
N LYS A 46 18.34 57.37 -12.87
CA LYS A 46 18.38 57.12 -11.43
C LYS A 46 17.99 55.68 -11.10
N TRP A 47 16.92 55.16 -11.70
CA TRP A 47 16.52 53.77 -11.51
C TRP A 47 17.58 52.79 -12.06
N LYS A 48 18.14 53.06 -13.25
CA LYS A 48 19.24 52.26 -13.82
C LYS A 48 20.45 52.18 -12.89
N ALA A 49 20.80 53.28 -12.22
CA ALA A 49 21.92 53.34 -11.27
C ALA A 49 21.65 52.53 -9.98
N SER A 50 20.39 52.18 -9.70
CA SER A 50 20.04 51.36 -8.53
C SER A 50 20.21 49.84 -8.74
N PHE A 51 20.41 49.39 -9.98
CA PHE A 51 20.60 47.96 -10.28
C PHE A 51 21.98 47.45 -9.84
N PHE A 52 22.05 46.17 -9.47
CA PHE A 52 23.31 45.53 -9.10
C PHE A 52 24.30 45.54 -10.28
N PRO A 53 25.61 45.76 -10.05
CA PRO A 53 26.59 45.75 -11.12
C PRO A 53 26.66 44.34 -11.72
N ASN A 54 26.15 44.19 -12.95
CA ASN A 54 26.19 42.95 -13.70
C ASN A 54 26.76 43.21 -15.09
N GLN A 55 27.48 42.25 -15.69
CA GLN A 55 28.07 42.40 -17.03
C GLN A 55 27.02 42.75 -18.11
N ALA A 56 25.74 42.43 -17.87
CA ALA A 56 24.60 42.79 -18.72
C ALA A 56 24.20 44.27 -18.69
N LEU A 57 24.48 45.02 -17.61
CA LEU A 57 24.15 46.46 -17.53
C LEU A 57 24.92 47.30 -18.57
N ASN A 58 26.07 46.79 -19.04
CA ASN A 58 26.87 47.39 -20.12
C ASN A 58 26.19 47.31 -21.49
N ASN A 59 25.21 46.42 -21.69
CA ASN A 59 24.46 46.26 -22.94
C ASN A 59 23.13 47.04 -22.98
N LEU A 60 22.72 47.68 -21.88
CA LEU A 60 21.65 48.68 -21.91
C LEU A 60 22.26 50.01 -22.35
N THR A 61 22.58 50.12 -23.64
CA THR A 61 23.07 51.35 -24.27
C THR A 61 21.95 52.38 -24.30
N TRP A 62 21.76 53.09 -23.19
CA TRP A 62 20.91 54.30 -23.14
C TRP A 62 21.64 55.51 -23.74
N TYR A 63 22.65 55.29 -24.60
CA TYR A 63 23.45 56.35 -25.22
C TYR A 63 24.14 55.86 -26.51
N ASP A 64 23.97 56.61 -27.60
CA ASP A 64 24.94 56.73 -28.70
C ASP A 64 25.55 58.14 -28.61
N LEU A 65 26.89 58.26 -28.59
CA LEU A 65 27.58 59.54 -28.81
C LEU A 65 27.71 59.77 -30.33
N PRO A 66 27.58 61.02 -30.84
CA PRO A 66 27.81 61.30 -32.25
C PRO A 66 29.27 60.95 -32.58
N THR A 67 29.49 60.25 -33.69
CA THR A 67 30.81 60.04 -34.25
C THR A 67 31.47 61.39 -34.51
N HIS A 68 32.62 61.63 -33.86
CA HIS A 68 33.45 62.80 -34.11
C HIS A 68 33.90 62.80 -35.58
N ASN A 69 33.30 63.68 -36.38
CA ASN A 69 33.96 64.23 -37.54
C ASN A 69 34.88 65.35 -37.04
N ILE A 70 36.19 65.08 -37.03
CA ILE A 70 37.21 66.09 -36.73
C ILE A 70 37.31 66.97 -37.97
N ASN A 71 36.76 68.18 -37.91
CA ASN A 71 37.27 69.39 -38.57
C ASN A 71 36.34 70.58 -38.29
N ALA A 72 36.72 71.46 -37.36
CA ALA A 72 36.62 72.92 -37.47
C ALA A 72 36.88 73.59 -36.11
N THR A 73 37.95 74.37 -36.05
CA THR A 73 38.31 75.30 -35.00
C THR A 73 37.43 76.56 -35.01
N ASN A 74 37.24 77.14 -33.82
CA ASN A 74 36.83 78.52 -33.49
C ASN A 74 35.32 78.86 -33.50
N SER A 75 34.73 78.99 -32.30
CA SER A 75 34.30 80.28 -31.73
C SER A 75 33.50 80.07 -30.43
N SER A 76 33.60 81.04 -29.54
CA SER A 76 32.98 81.12 -28.21
C SER A 76 31.45 81.03 -28.21
N SER A 77 30.87 80.07 -27.48
CA SER A 77 29.50 80.13 -26.97
C SER A 77 29.23 78.97 -25.99
N THR A 78 28.43 79.24 -24.96
CA THR A 78 27.90 78.40 -23.88
C THR A 78 27.77 76.89 -24.12
N ASN A 79 28.19 76.09 -23.13
CA ASN A 79 27.76 74.71 -22.78
C ASN A 79 27.00 73.91 -23.86
N PRO A 80 27.58 72.86 -24.45
CA PRO A 80 26.80 71.83 -25.11
C PRO A 80 26.29 70.86 -24.04
N LYS A 81 25.14 71.14 -23.42
CA LYS A 81 24.37 70.06 -22.74
C LYS A 81 23.83 69.13 -23.83
N PRO A 82 24.15 67.83 -23.84
CA PRO A 82 23.48 66.91 -24.76
C PRO A 82 22.03 66.76 -24.30
N ARG A 83 21.09 67.34 -25.04
CA ARG A 83 19.66 67.08 -24.91
C ARG A 83 19.35 65.71 -25.50
N THR A 84 19.70 64.62 -24.81
CA THR A 84 19.29 63.28 -25.23
C THR A 84 17.90 62.99 -24.67
N SER A 85 16.89 63.09 -25.53
CA SER A 85 15.53 62.67 -25.22
C SER A 85 15.50 61.15 -24.97
N PRO A 86 14.83 60.65 -23.91
CA PRO A 86 14.74 59.21 -23.62
C PRO A 86 14.02 58.43 -24.73
N CYS A 87 13.31 59.14 -25.62
CA CYS A 87 12.66 58.57 -26.81
C CYS A 87 13.62 57.95 -27.83
N THR A 88 14.93 58.20 -27.70
CA THR A 88 15.96 57.60 -28.55
C THR A 88 16.59 56.34 -27.94
N TRP A 89 16.26 56.02 -26.69
CA TRP A 89 16.85 54.87 -26.01
C TRP A 89 16.24 53.57 -26.50
N THR A 90 17.08 52.56 -26.69
CA THR A 90 16.62 51.20 -26.97
C THR A 90 15.64 50.77 -25.87
N SER A 91 14.54 50.13 -26.25
CA SER A 91 13.48 49.67 -25.34
C SER A 91 12.59 50.76 -24.71
N VAL A 92 12.75 52.04 -25.08
CA VAL A 92 11.86 53.13 -24.68
C VAL A 92 11.17 53.71 -25.92
N SER A 93 9.88 54.05 -25.82
CA SER A 93 9.16 54.77 -26.88
C SER A 93 8.31 55.87 -26.27
N CYS A 94 8.09 56.92 -27.05
CA CYS A 94 7.35 58.11 -26.64
C CYS A 94 6.09 58.31 -27.48
N ASN A 95 5.12 59.02 -26.91
CA ASN A 95 3.94 59.48 -27.62
C ASN A 95 4.26 60.64 -28.58
N SER A 96 3.23 61.11 -29.29
CA SER A 96 3.35 62.22 -30.26
C SER A 96 3.80 63.54 -29.64
N THR A 97 3.72 63.71 -28.32
CA THR A 97 4.20 64.90 -27.60
C THR A 97 5.61 64.71 -27.02
N GLY A 98 6.29 63.60 -27.33
CA GLY A 98 7.66 63.32 -26.90
C GLY A 98 7.82 62.89 -25.43
N SER A 99 6.75 62.45 -24.78
CA SER A 99 6.77 61.89 -23.41
C SER A 99 6.74 60.37 -23.46
N VAL A 100 7.49 59.71 -22.58
CA VAL A 100 7.62 58.23 -22.54
C VAL A 100 6.26 57.56 -22.37
N SER A 101 5.89 56.71 -23.33
CA SER A 101 4.64 55.96 -23.36
C SER A 101 4.83 54.44 -23.29
N LYS A 102 6.01 53.93 -23.66
CA LYS A 102 6.33 52.49 -23.60
C LYS A 102 7.72 52.26 -23.04
N ILE A 103 7.85 51.33 -22.12
CA ILE A 103 9.10 50.77 -21.59
C ILE A 103 9.04 49.24 -21.72
N ASP A 104 10.00 48.66 -22.42
CA ASP A 104 10.01 47.23 -22.77
C ASP A 104 11.40 46.60 -22.57
N LEU A 105 11.65 46.18 -21.34
CA LEU A 105 12.93 45.66 -20.87
C LEU A 105 12.89 44.14 -20.68
N PHE A 106 12.22 43.44 -21.59
CA PHE A 106 12.20 41.98 -21.64
C PHE A 106 13.62 41.38 -21.71
N ASN A 107 13.89 40.39 -20.86
CA ASN A 107 15.09 39.56 -20.88
C ASN A 107 16.40 40.35 -20.99
N ARG A 108 16.56 41.35 -20.13
CA ARG A 108 17.75 42.20 -20.08
C ARG A 108 18.72 41.81 -18.96
N GLY A 109 18.37 40.80 -18.16
CA GLY A 109 19.17 40.37 -17.01
C GLY A 109 19.23 41.42 -15.89
N LEU A 110 18.22 42.29 -15.81
CA LEU A 110 18.12 43.33 -14.78
C LEU A 110 18.02 42.69 -13.40
N GLN A 111 18.80 43.19 -12.44
CA GLN A 111 18.78 42.73 -11.07
C GLN A 111 18.66 43.94 -10.13
N GLY A 112 17.60 43.98 -9.33
CA GLY A 112 17.30 45.06 -8.40
C GLY A 112 15.82 45.14 -8.05
N THR A 113 15.33 46.31 -7.63
CA THR A 113 13.95 46.50 -7.14
C THR A 113 13.22 47.60 -7.92
N LEU A 114 11.91 47.72 -7.68
CA LEU A 114 11.10 48.83 -8.18
C LEU A 114 11.03 50.03 -7.21
N HIS A 115 11.67 49.97 -6.04
CA HIS A 115 11.56 51.04 -5.03
C HIS A 115 12.10 52.39 -5.50
N GLU A 116 13.19 52.39 -6.26
CA GLU A 116 13.77 53.61 -6.85
C GLU A 116 13.14 53.99 -8.21
N PHE A 117 12.14 53.23 -8.69
CA PHE A 117 11.41 53.59 -9.90
C PHE A 117 10.44 54.74 -9.59
N SER A 118 10.70 55.91 -10.16
CA SER A 118 9.88 57.11 -9.93
C SER A 118 8.58 57.08 -10.73
N PHE A 119 7.55 56.37 -10.23
CA PHE A 119 6.24 56.23 -10.90
C PHE A 119 5.59 57.56 -11.29
N LEU A 120 5.72 58.60 -10.45
CA LEU A 120 5.18 59.96 -10.70
C LEU A 120 5.82 60.64 -11.92
N SER A 121 7.03 60.24 -12.30
CA SER A 121 7.76 60.84 -13.42
C SER A 121 7.23 60.38 -14.78
N PHE A 122 6.38 59.35 -14.84
CA PHE A 122 5.87 58.76 -16.09
C PHE A 122 4.34 58.80 -16.21
N PRO A 123 3.69 59.99 -16.18
CA PRO A 123 2.23 60.11 -16.19
C PRO A 123 1.57 59.67 -17.50
N ASN A 124 2.35 59.52 -18.58
CA ASN A 124 1.88 59.08 -19.90
C ASN A 124 2.25 57.62 -20.24
N LEU A 125 2.79 56.86 -19.28
CA LEU A 125 3.18 55.48 -19.53
C LEU A 125 1.95 54.59 -19.75
N GLU A 126 1.94 53.92 -20.89
CA GLU A 126 0.86 53.07 -21.38
C GLU A 126 1.25 51.58 -21.39
N TYR A 127 2.54 51.29 -21.57
CA TYR A 127 3.07 49.92 -21.67
C TYR A 127 4.33 49.77 -20.84
N LEU A 128 4.33 48.82 -19.90
CA LEU A 128 5.48 48.44 -19.08
C LEU A 128 5.68 46.91 -19.11
N ASN A 129 6.80 46.47 -19.67
CA ASN A 129 7.20 45.07 -19.72
C ASN A 129 8.59 44.90 -19.10
N LEU A 130 8.68 44.12 -18.03
CA LEU A 130 9.90 43.80 -17.29
C LEU A 130 10.14 42.28 -17.21
N THR A 131 9.51 41.49 -18.08
CA THR A 131 9.54 40.03 -18.03
C THR A 131 10.92 39.41 -18.20
N SER A 132 11.14 38.23 -17.59
CA SER A 132 12.37 37.43 -17.67
C SER A 132 13.60 38.19 -17.19
N ASN A 133 13.53 38.73 -15.97
CA ASN A 133 14.65 39.42 -15.33
C ASN A 133 14.90 38.81 -13.94
N LYS A 134 15.72 39.47 -13.12
CA LYS A 134 16.04 39.09 -11.74
C LYS A 134 15.61 40.19 -10.77
N LEU A 135 14.48 40.84 -11.06
CA LEU A 135 13.91 41.85 -10.19
C LEU A 135 13.27 41.17 -8.97
N PHE A 136 13.45 41.74 -7.79
CA PHE A 136 12.98 41.16 -6.53
C PHE A 136 12.32 42.20 -5.61
N ASP A 137 11.87 41.75 -4.43
CA ASP A 137 11.11 42.53 -3.44
C ASP A 137 9.64 42.78 -3.86
N ALA A 138 8.88 43.55 -3.09
CA ALA A 138 7.46 43.82 -3.33
C ALA A 138 7.22 44.90 -4.40
N ILE A 139 6.06 44.82 -5.07
CA ILE A 139 5.60 45.88 -5.97
C ILE A 139 5.23 47.12 -5.13
N PRO A 140 5.81 48.30 -5.38
CA PRO A 140 5.47 49.52 -4.63
C PRO A 140 4.02 49.96 -4.88
N PRO A 141 3.24 50.34 -3.84
CA PRO A 141 1.87 50.86 -3.97
C PRO A 141 1.73 52.09 -4.89
N GLN A 142 2.81 52.84 -5.08
CA GLN A 142 2.92 54.00 -5.97
C GLN A 142 2.71 53.64 -7.45
N ILE A 143 2.61 52.35 -7.80
CA ILE A 143 2.24 51.90 -9.14
C ILE A 143 0.91 52.50 -9.63
N ASN A 144 0.01 52.90 -8.71
CA ASN A 144 -1.25 53.60 -9.04
C ASN A 144 -1.09 54.92 -9.79
N TYR A 145 0.07 55.58 -9.73
CA TYR A 145 0.31 56.82 -10.48
C TYR A 145 0.36 56.62 -12.00
N LEU A 146 0.58 55.39 -12.47
CA LEU A 146 0.61 55.03 -13.90
C LEU A 146 -0.79 54.86 -14.50
N SER A 147 -1.67 55.85 -14.31
CA SER A 147 -3.11 55.75 -14.63
C SER A 147 -3.45 55.46 -16.10
N LYS A 148 -2.53 55.68 -17.05
CA LYS A 148 -2.70 55.37 -18.49
C LYS A 148 -2.26 53.97 -18.89
N LEU A 149 -1.72 53.19 -17.96
CA LEU A 149 -1.17 51.86 -18.25
C LEU A 149 -2.28 50.92 -18.75
N HIS A 150 -2.07 50.34 -19.93
CA HIS A 150 -2.91 49.29 -20.49
C HIS A 150 -2.23 47.92 -20.51
N HIS A 151 -0.90 47.87 -20.40
CA HIS A 151 -0.13 46.63 -20.36
C HIS A 151 0.90 46.68 -19.24
N LEU A 152 0.83 45.74 -18.30
CA LEU A 152 1.78 45.52 -17.22
C LEU A 152 2.21 44.06 -17.21
N SER A 153 3.49 43.80 -17.47
CA SER A 153 4.07 42.47 -17.32
C SER A 153 5.34 42.51 -16.47
N LEU A 154 5.33 41.71 -15.41
CA LEU A 154 6.40 41.53 -14.43
C LEU A 154 6.78 40.04 -14.29
N SER A 155 6.42 39.22 -15.28
CA SER A 155 6.53 37.76 -15.21
C SER A 155 7.98 37.26 -15.22
N ASP A 156 8.20 36.04 -14.74
CA ASP A 156 9.52 35.37 -14.72
C ASP A 156 10.58 36.26 -14.05
N ASN A 157 10.37 36.53 -12.76
CA ASN A 157 11.19 37.36 -11.90
C ASN A 157 11.23 36.78 -10.48
N GLN A 158 11.74 37.54 -9.52
CA GLN A 158 11.85 37.17 -8.10
C GLN A 158 11.03 38.11 -7.21
N PHE A 159 9.98 38.75 -7.73
CA PHE A 159 9.11 39.61 -6.94
C PHE A 159 8.46 38.81 -5.82
N SER A 160 8.33 39.44 -4.64
CA SER A 160 7.85 38.80 -3.41
C SER A 160 6.84 39.70 -2.68
N GLY A 161 6.40 39.32 -1.49
CA GLY A 161 5.41 40.09 -0.73
C GLY A 161 4.01 40.01 -1.33
N ARG A 162 3.11 40.90 -0.91
CA ARG A 162 1.71 40.91 -1.36
C ARG A 162 1.55 41.71 -2.64
N ILE A 163 0.61 41.30 -3.49
CA ILE A 163 0.15 42.14 -4.60
C ILE A 163 -0.54 43.38 -4.00
N PRO A 164 -0.11 44.61 -4.32
CA PRO A 164 -0.69 45.82 -3.73
C PRO A 164 -2.13 46.06 -4.25
N PRO A 165 -3.12 46.31 -3.37
CA PRO A 165 -4.49 46.65 -3.76
C PRO A 165 -4.60 47.85 -4.72
N GLU A 166 -3.63 48.75 -4.66
CA GLU A 166 -3.49 49.94 -5.50
C GLU A 166 -3.43 49.63 -7.00
N ILE A 167 -3.04 48.41 -7.41
CA ILE A 167 -3.15 47.96 -8.81
C ILE A 167 -4.59 48.08 -9.32
N GLY A 168 -5.59 47.90 -8.46
CA GLY A 168 -7.00 48.06 -8.81
C GLY A 168 -7.42 49.48 -9.22
N LEU A 169 -6.54 50.48 -9.06
CA LEU A 169 -6.77 51.86 -9.51
C LEU A 169 -6.37 52.07 -10.99
N LEU A 170 -5.66 51.13 -11.62
CA LEU A 170 -5.19 51.20 -13.00
C LEU A 170 -6.30 50.87 -14.02
N ARG A 171 -7.38 51.66 -14.05
CA ARG A 171 -8.63 51.32 -14.76
C ARG A 171 -8.50 51.07 -16.27
N ASN A 172 -7.41 51.51 -16.91
CA ASN A 172 -7.14 51.29 -18.34
C ASN A 172 -6.43 49.95 -18.63
N LEU A 173 -6.06 49.19 -17.59
CA LEU A 173 -5.28 47.96 -17.73
C LEU A 173 -6.07 46.90 -18.51
N LYS A 174 -5.45 46.37 -19.57
CA LYS A 174 -5.96 45.28 -20.41
C LYS A 174 -5.19 43.99 -20.19
N PHE A 175 -3.91 44.08 -19.84
CA PHE A 175 -3.04 42.93 -19.63
C PHE A 175 -2.29 43.09 -18.31
N LEU A 176 -2.49 42.14 -17.38
CA LEU A 176 -1.77 42.04 -16.12
C LEU A 176 -1.14 40.66 -16.00
N ASP A 177 0.19 40.61 -16.03
CA ASP A 177 0.95 39.37 -15.97
C ASP A 177 2.02 39.42 -14.87
N LEU A 178 1.80 38.61 -13.85
CA LEU A 178 2.66 38.40 -12.68
C LEU A 178 3.12 36.93 -12.59
N TYR A 179 3.02 36.18 -13.69
CA TYR A 179 3.42 34.76 -13.79
C TYR A 179 4.84 34.51 -13.27
N ASP A 180 5.05 33.37 -12.60
CA ASP A 180 6.37 32.87 -12.16
C ASP A 180 7.17 33.89 -11.34
N ASN A 181 6.72 34.05 -10.10
CA ASN A 181 7.30 34.92 -9.08
C ASN A 181 7.10 34.27 -7.69
N THR A 182 7.36 35.01 -6.61
CA THR A 182 7.20 34.54 -5.23
C THR A 182 6.15 35.35 -4.45
N PHE A 183 5.11 35.86 -5.14
CA PHE A 183 4.04 36.62 -4.48
C PHE A 183 3.31 35.79 -3.43
N LEU A 184 2.98 36.42 -2.30
CA LEU A 184 2.39 35.82 -1.10
C LEU A 184 1.05 36.48 -0.76
N GLY A 185 0.23 35.77 0.02
CA GLY A 185 -1.04 36.31 0.52
C GLY A 185 -2.15 36.27 -0.52
N ASN A 186 -3.24 37.01 -0.25
CA ASN A 186 -4.46 36.89 -1.04
C ASN A 186 -4.41 37.71 -2.33
N ILE A 187 -5.14 37.26 -3.34
CA ILE A 187 -5.46 38.08 -4.52
C ILE A 187 -6.30 39.28 -4.04
N PRO A 188 -5.88 40.54 -4.30
CA PRO A 188 -6.64 41.72 -3.89
C PRO A 188 -8.01 41.80 -4.59
N SER A 189 -9.06 42.06 -3.82
CA SER A 189 -10.43 42.21 -4.34
C SER A 189 -10.58 43.37 -5.32
N GLU A 190 -9.72 44.38 -5.17
CA GLU A 190 -9.61 45.61 -5.95
C GLU A 190 -9.26 45.35 -7.42
N ILE A 191 -8.65 44.20 -7.74
CA ILE A 191 -8.44 43.77 -9.13
C ILE A 191 -9.78 43.70 -9.88
N GLY A 192 -10.89 43.40 -9.20
CA GLY A 192 -12.24 43.42 -9.77
C GLY A 192 -12.71 44.79 -10.27
N ASN A 193 -11.98 45.88 -9.99
CA ASN A 193 -12.28 47.22 -10.53
C ASN A 193 -11.72 47.45 -11.94
N LEU A 194 -10.85 46.56 -12.44
CA LEU A 194 -10.14 46.69 -13.72
C LEU A 194 -11.02 46.25 -14.90
N LYS A 195 -12.14 46.96 -15.14
CA LYS A 195 -13.16 46.54 -16.14
C LYS A 195 -12.64 46.41 -17.58
N SER A 196 -11.50 47.00 -17.92
CA SER A 196 -10.84 46.88 -19.23
C SER A 196 -9.96 45.63 -19.36
N LEU A 197 -9.77 44.85 -18.29
CA LEU A 197 -8.86 43.72 -18.26
C LEU A 197 -9.34 42.58 -19.17
N VAL A 198 -8.41 42.08 -19.99
CA VAL A 198 -8.59 41.00 -20.96
C VAL A 198 -7.79 39.77 -20.54
N ASP A 199 -6.56 39.96 -20.06
CA ASP A 199 -5.71 38.86 -19.60
C ASP A 199 -5.22 39.12 -18.17
N LEU A 200 -5.47 38.14 -17.29
CA LEU A 200 -4.97 38.11 -15.92
C LEU A 200 -4.19 36.82 -15.69
N ARG A 201 -2.89 36.94 -15.44
CA ARG A 201 -1.98 35.81 -15.21
C ARG A 201 -1.24 35.97 -13.90
N LEU A 202 -1.56 35.09 -12.93
CA LEU A 202 -0.99 35.09 -11.58
C LEU A 202 -0.40 33.71 -11.20
N SER A 203 -0.23 32.82 -12.17
CA SER A 203 0.21 31.45 -11.94
C SER A 203 1.65 31.33 -11.47
N TYR A 204 2.01 30.18 -10.91
CA TYR A 204 3.37 29.89 -10.40
C TYR A 204 3.82 30.95 -9.40
N ASN A 205 3.05 31.08 -8.33
CA ASN A 205 3.33 31.98 -7.22
C ASN A 205 3.00 31.25 -5.90
N ASN A 206 3.08 31.96 -4.78
CA ASN A 206 2.71 31.44 -3.47
C ASN A 206 1.46 32.16 -2.91
N LEU A 207 0.52 32.53 -3.79
CA LEU A 207 -0.72 33.20 -3.42
C LEU A 207 -1.61 32.25 -2.65
N SER A 208 -2.24 32.74 -1.58
CA SER A 208 -3.05 31.96 -0.64
C SER A 208 -4.45 32.55 -0.49
N GLY A 209 -5.31 31.90 0.31
CA GLY A 209 -6.65 32.43 0.62
C GLY A 209 -7.66 32.18 -0.49
N LEU A 210 -8.78 32.91 -0.47
CA LEU A 210 -9.92 32.68 -1.36
C LEU A 210 -9.73 33.39 -2.72
N ILE A 211 -10.30 32.82 -3.79
CA ILE A 211 -10.51 33.55 -5.04
C ILE A 211 -11.58 34.65 -4.79
N PRO A 212 -11.28 35.95 -5.00
CA PRO A 212 -12.23 37.02 -4.74
C PRO A 212 -13.44 36.97 -5.69
N PRO A 213 -14.70 37.00 -5.18
CA PRO A 213 -15.90 37.07 -6.03
C PRO A 213 -15.92 38.28 -6.96
N ASN A 214 -15.26 39.39 -6.57
CA ASN A 214 -15.13 40.60 -7.37
C ASN A 214 -14.44 40.37 -8.73
N LEU A 215 -13.67 39.29 -8.91
CA LEU A 215 -13.13 38.93 -10.23
C LEU A 215 -14.24 38.70 -11.26
N GLY A 216 -15.44 38.31 -10.84
CA GLY A 216 -16.62 38.19 -11.71
C GLY A 216 -17.11 39.50 -12.34
N ASN A 217 -16.58 40.65 -11.92
CA ASN A 217 -16.89 41.95 -12.53
C ASN A 217 -16.09 42.22 -13.83
N LEU A 218 -15.08 41.42 -14.13
CA LEU A 218 -14.16 41.60 -15.26
C LEU A 218 -14.74 41.05 -16.57
N ILE A 219 -15.90 41.56 -17.00
CA ILE A 219 -16.68 40.99 -18.11
C ILE A 219 -15.96 40.90 -19.47
N ASN A 220 -14.85 41.61 -19.65
CA ASN A 220 -14.01 41.58 -20.85
C ASN A 220 -12.87 40.55 -20.77
N LEU A 221 -12.73 39.85 -19.63
CA LEU A 221 -11.66 38.89 -19.40
C LEU A 221 -11.80 37.69 -20.33
N ASN A 222 -10.71 37.39 -21.02
CA ASN A 222 -10.54 36.30 -21.97
C ASN A 222 -9.72 35.16 -21.36
N THR A 223 -8.67 35.52 -20.60
CA THR A 223 -7.75 34.57 -19.97
C THR A 223 -7.68 34.82 -18.46
N LEU A 224 -7.90 33.78 -17.65
CA LEU A 224 -7.72 33.80 -16.20
C LEU A 224 -6.84 32.63 -15.75
N TYR A 225 -5.58 32.91 -15.42
CA TYR A 225 -4.62 31.91 -14.98
C TYR A 225 -4.22 32.13 -13.53
N LEU A 226 -4.61 31.20 -12.65
CA LEU A 226 -4.33 31.20 -11.21
C LEU A 226 -3.66 29.90 -10.73
N ASN A 227 -3.28 28.99 -11.63
CA ASN A 227 -2.73 27.69 -11.27
C ASN A 227 -1.36 27.73 -10.59
N ASN A 228 -0.98 26.63 -9.94
CA ASN A 228 0.29 26.51 -9.20
C ASN A 228 0.42 27.61 -8.15
N ASN A 229 -0.53 27.64 -7.23
CA ASN A 229 -0.60 28.54 -6.07
C ASN A 229 -1.12 27.75 -4.85
N GLN A 230 -1.38 28.45 -3.74
CA GLN A 230 -1.96 27.90 -2.51
C GLN A 230 -3.39 28.42 -2.27
N LEU A 231 -4.13 28.75 -3.35
CA LEU A 231 -5.50 29.25 -3.25
C LEU A 231 -6.41 28.16 -2.67
N SER A 232 -7.36 28.56 -1.85
CA SER A 232 -8.20 27.67 -1.06
C SER A 232 -9.68 28.08 -1.11
N GLY A 233 -10.55 27.22 -0.60
CA GLY A 233 -11.99 27.46 -0.55
C GLY A 233 -12.67 27.28 -1.90
N LEU A 234 -13.90 27.80 -2.02
CA LEU A 234 -14.76 27.55 -3.18
C LEU A 234 -14.38 28.37 -4.41
N ILE A 235 -14.73 27.87 -5.60
CA ILE A 235 -14.75 28.64 -6.84
C ILE A 235 -15.98 29.57 -6.80
N PRO A 236 -15.81 30.92 -6.85
CA PRO A 236 -16.94 31.84 -6.77
C PRO A 236 -17.91 31.68 -7.94
N LYS A 237 -19.22 31.63 -7.67
CA LYS A 237 -20.26 31.55 -8.71
C LYS A 237 -20.23 32.74 -9.67
N GLU A 238 -19.72 33.88 -9.21
CA GLU A 238 -19.55 35.12 -9.97
C GLU A 238 -18.58 34.96 -11.15
N ILE A 239 -17.68 33.96 -11.12
CA ILE A 239 -16.86 33.60 -12.28
C ILE A 239 -17.74 33.28 -13.50
N GLY A 240 -18.94 32.74 -13.32
CA GLY A 240 -19.91 32.50 -14.40
C GLY A 240 -20.44 33.77 -15.10
N ASN A 241 -20.11 34.98 -14.61
CA ASN A 241 -20.42 36.24 -15.29
C ASN A 241 -19.44 36.58 -16.41
N LEU A 242 -18.27 35.93 -16.46
CA LEU A 242 -17.17 36.21 -17.39
C LEU A 242 -17.44 35.62 -18.79
N LYS A 243 -18.50 36.07 -19.46
CA LYS A 243 -18.95 35.48 -20.74
C LYS A 243 -17.93 35.59 -21.89
N SER A 244 -16.93 36.47 -21.77
CA SER A 244 -15.84 36.62 -22.74
C SER A 244 -14.71 35.61 -22.54
N LEU A 245 -14.72 34.85 -21.44
CA LEU A 245 -13.65 33.95 -21.05
C LEU A 245 -13.53 32.78 -22.01
N VAL A 246 -12.31 32.54 -22.49
CA VAL A 246 -11.93 31.44 -23.37
C VAL A 246 -11.09 30.42 -22.62
N ASP A 247 -10.28 30.87 -21.67
CA ASP A 247 -9.34 30.01 -20.94
C ASP A 247 -9.41 30.28 -19.43
N LEU A 248 -9.75 29.23 -18.67
CA LEU A 248 -9.86 29.25 -17.22
C LEU A 248 -8.97 28.16 -16.62
N GLU A 249 -7.90 28.59 -15.96
CA GLU A 249 -6.88 27.71 -15.40
C GLU A 249 -6.73 27.95 -13.89
N LEU A 250 -7.30 27.03 -13.09
CA LEU A 250 -7.33 27.06 -11.63
C LEU A 250 -6.66 25.81 -11.02
N SER A 251 -5.98 24.99 -11.81
CA SER A 251 -5.37 23.74 -11.37
C SER A 251 -4.25 23.91 -10.34
N SER A 252 -3.86 22.82 -9.70
CA SER A 252 -2.71 22.79 -8.78
C SER A 252 -2.83 23.86 -7.69
N ASN A 253 -3.93 23.79 -6.94
CA ASN A 253 -4.27 24.66 -5.80
C ASN A 253 -4.93 23.80 -4.70
N ASN A 254 -5.40 24.45 -3.63
CA ASN A 254 -6.17 23.84 -2.54
C ASN A 254 -7.67 24.20 -2.62
N LEU A 255 -8.21 24.43 -3.82
CA LEU A 255 -9.63 24.77 -3.99
C LEU A 255 -10.50 23.59 -3.57
N SER A 256 -11.56 23.86 -2.83
CA SER A 256 -12.44 22.86 -2.22
C SER A 256 -13.90 23.12 -2.58
N ASP A 257 -14.81 22.30 -2.06
CA ASP A 257 -16.26 22.43 -2.26
C ASP A 257 -16.67 22.13 -3.72
N VAL A 258 -17.93 22.39 -4.08
CA VAL A 258 -18.52 22.03 -5.37
C VAL A 258 -18.09 22.94 -6.51
N ILE A 259 -18.05 22.38 -7.72
CA ILE A 259 -17.96 23.17 -8.95
C ILE A 259 -19.28 23.95 -9.13
N PRO A 260 -19.28 25.30 -9.23
CA PRO A 260 -20.51 26.06 -9.31
C PRO A 260 -21.20 25.85 -10.68
N PRO A 261 -22.53 25.57 -10.72
CA PRO A 261 -23.27 25.41 -11.97
C PRO A 261 -23.18 26.60 -12.93
N ASN A 262 -22.91 27.79 -12.40
CA ASN A 262 -22.72 29.03 -13.16
C ASN A 262 -21.55 28.96 -14.17
N ILE A 263 -20.60 28.02 -14.03
CA ILE A 263 -19.58 27.76 -15.05
C ILE A 263 -20.21 27.45 -16.41
N GLY A 264 -21.39 26.81 -16.44
CA GLY A 264 -22.14 26.56 -17.67
C GLY A 264 -22.56 27.81 -18.46
N ASN A 265 -22.46 29.01 -17.87
CA ASN A 265 -22.75 30.28 -18.55
C ASN A 265 -21.59 30.80 -19.41
N LEU A 266 -20.40 30.20 -19.32
CA LEU A 266 -19.19 30.62 -20.02
C LEU A 266 -19.18 30.13 -21.47
N ILE A 267 -20.11 30.63 -22.28
CA ILE A 267 -20.39 30.13 -23.64
C ILE A 267 -19.20 30.14 -24.62
N ASN A 268 -18.18 30.98 -24.37
CA ASN A 268 -16.97 31.11 -25.18
C ASN A 268 -15.80 30.26 -24.67
N LEU A 269 -15.97 29.58 -23.53
CA LEU A 269 -14.90 28.80 -22.89
C LEU A 269 -14.48 27.64 -23.77
N LYS A 270 -13.16 27.52 -23.97
CA LYS A 270 -12.50 26.46 -24.73
C LYS A 270 -11.69 25.53 -23.84
N TYR A 271 -11.05 26.08 -22.82
CA TYR A 271 -10.17 25.35 -21.91
C TYR A 271 -10.66 25.57 -20.48
N LEU A 272 -10.97 24.47 -19.80
CA LEU A 272 -11.37 24.47 -18.40
C LEU A 272 -10.49 23.49 -17.62
N TYR A 273 -9.59 24.05 -16.82
CA TYR A 273 -8.58 23.31 -16.07
C TYR A 273 -8.77 23.50 -14.57
N LEU A 274 -9.29 22.46 -13.92
CA LEU A 274 -9.57 22.44 -12.47
C LEU A 274 -8.83 21.31 -11.73
N HIS A 275 -7.95 20.57 -12.41
CA HIS A 275 -7.26 19.39 -11.86
C HIS A 275 -6.33 19.71 -10.68
N VAL A 276 -6.03 18.68 -9.88
CA VAL A 276 -5.11 18.78 -8.71
C VAL A 276 -5.62 19.87 -7.76
N ASN A 277 -6.81 19.61 -7.22
CA ASN A 277 -7.48 20.42 -6.21
C ASN A 277 -8.20 19.47 -5.23
N GLN A 278 -9.04 20.01 -4.36
CA GLN A 278 -9.88 19.29 -3.40
C GLN A 278 -11.38 19.46 -3.72
N LEU A 279 -11.74 19.73 -4.98
CA LEU A 279 -13.12 19.95 -5.41
C LEU A 279 -13.94 18.68 -5.18
N SER A 280 -15.17 18.83 -4.71
CA SER A 280 -16.01 17.72 -4.27
C SER A 280 -17.42 17.79 -4.85
N GLY A 281 -18.25 16.77 -4.60
CA GLY A 281 -19.62 16.72 -5.07
C GLY A 281 -19.72 16.42 -6.57
N LEU A 282 -20.90 16.66 -7.14
CA LEU A 282 -21.21 16.27 -8.53
C LEU A 282 -20.59 17.21 -9.56
N ILE A 283 -20.36 16.68 -10.77
CA ILE A 283 -20.10 17.48 -11.96
C ILE A 283 -21.41 18.15 -12.39
N PRO A 284 -21.53 19.49 -12.42
CA PRO A 284 -22.79 20.16 -12.77
C PRO A 284 -23.24 19.84 -14.20
N LYS A 285 -24.51 19.49 -14.37
CA LYS A 285 -25.11 19.24 -15.70
C LYS A 285 -25.01 20.45 -16.63
N GLU A 286 -24.97 21.65 -16.06
CA GLU A 286 -24.82 22.93 -16.75
C GLU A 286 -23.50 23.03 -17.52
N ILE A 287 -22.47 22.24 -17.19
CA ILE A 287 -21.25 22.14 -18.01
C ILE A 287 -21.59 21.75 -19.46
N GLY A 288 -22.65 20.97 -19.68
CA GLY A 288 -23.13 20.64 -21.03
C GLY A 288 -23.70 21.82 -21.83
N ASN A 289 -23.80 23.02 -21.26
CA ASN A 289 -24.22 24.24 -21.97
C ASN A 289 -23.05 24.97 -22.65
N LEU A 290 -21.80 24.60 -22.35
CA LEU A 290 -20.62 25.16 -22.99
C LEU A 290 -20.63 24.80 -24.49
N LYS A 291 -20.51 25.81 -25.36
CA LYS A 291 -20.64 25.62 -26.81
C LYS A 291 -19.32 25.34 -27.52
N SER A 292 -18.22 25.77 -26.91
CA SER A 292 -16.89 25.77 -27.53
C SER A 292 -15.81 24.94 -26.82
N PRO A 293 -16.08 24.09 -25.80
CA PRO A 293 -14.98 23.45 -25.07
C PRO A 293 -14.22 22.49 -25.98
N VAL A 294 -12.91 22.61 -25.92
CA VAL A 294 -11.92 21.76 -26.59
C VAL A 294 -11.27 20.83 -25.58
N ASP A 295 -11.03 21.32 -24.37
CA ASP A 295 -10.36 20.60 -23.29
C ASP A 295 -11.11 20.80 -21.97
N LEU A 296 -11.39 19.69 -21.28
CA LEU A 296 -12.08 19.65 -20.00
C LEU A 296 -11.32 18.72 -19.07
N GLU A 297 -10.62 19.31 -18.09
CA GLU A 297 -9.72 18.62 -17.18
C GLU A 297 -10.16 18.86 -15.73
N LEU A 298 -10.79 17.84 -15.16
CA LEU A 298 -11.34 17.82 -13.81
C LEU A 298 -10.71 16.71 -12.94
N SER A 299 -9.62 16.10 -13.41
CA SER A 299 -8.95 14.98 -12.74
C SER A 299 -8.34 15.35 -11.39
N SER A 300 -7.93 14.34 -10.62
CA SER A 300 -7.19 14.52 -9.36
C SER A 300 -7.92 15.47 -8.40
N ASN A 301 -9.18 15.15 -8.12
CA ASN A 301 -10.08 15.87 -7.23
C ASN A 301 -10.89 14.86 -6.39
N ASN A 302 -11.86 15.34 -5.61
CA ASN A 302 -12.80 14.53 -4.83
C ASN A 302 -14.21 14.54 -5.45
N LEU A 303 -14.33 14.71 -6.77
CA LEU A 303 -15.64 14.73 -7.45
C LEU A 303 -16.31 13.38 -7.33
N SER A 304 -17.60 13.37 -7.00
CA SER A 304 -18.38 12.18 -6.69
C SER A 304 -19.63 12.10 -7.57
N ASP A 305 -20.45 11.06 -7.35
CA ASP A 305 -21.71 10.83 -8.08
C ASP A 305 -21.49 10.55 -9.58
N VAL A 306 -22.57 10.55 -10.37
CA VAL A 306 -22.55 10.13 -11.78
C VAL A 306 -21.96 11.18 -12.71
N ILE A 307 -21.33 10.73 -13.80
CA ILE A 307 -20.99 11.59 -14.94
C ILE A 307 -22.31 12.05 -15.58
N PRO A 308 -22.59 13.38 -15.67
CA PRO A 308 -23.86 13.86 -16.22
C PRO A 308 -23.96 13.56 -17.72
N PRO A 309 -25.07 13.01 -18.23
CA PRO A 309 -25.27 12.75 -19.66
C PRO A 309 -25.12 14.00 -20.55
N ASN A 310 -25.37 15.18 -19.99
CA ASN A 310 -25.20 16.48 -20.66
C ASN A 310 -23.77 16.75 -21.15
N ILE A 311 -22.74 16.05 -20.63
CA ILE A 311 -21.38 16.09 -21.19
C ILE A 311 -21.37 15.72 -22.68
N GLY A 312 -22.28 14.85 -23.13
CA GLY A 312 -22.42 14.48 -24.54
C GLY A 312 -22.82 15.64 -25.48
N ASN A 313 -23.21 16.80 -24.95
CA ASN A 313 -23.51 17.99 -25.75
C ASN A 313 -22.23 18.73 -26.20
N LEU A 314 -21.07 18.42 -25.63
CA LEU A 314 -19.80 19.10 -25.88
C LEU A 314 -19.11 18.64 -27.17
N ILE A 315 -19.80 18.70 -28.31
CA ILE A 315 -19.40 18.07 -29.58
C ILE A 315 -18.01 18.47 -30.13
N ASN A 316 -17.46 19.60 -29.66
CA ASN A 316 -16.14 20.12 -30.04
C ASN A 316 -14.99 19.60 -29.14
N LEU A 317 -15.31 18.86 -28.08
CA LEU A 317 -14.36 18.39 -27.08
C LEU A 317 -13.38 17.38 -27.70
N LYS A 318 -12.09 17.60 -27.45
CA LYS A 318 -10.99 16.74 -27.91
C LYS A 318 -10.38 15.95 -26.76
N TYR A 319 -10.34 16.53 -25.57
CA TYR A 319 -9.73 15.95 -24.38
C TYR A 319 -10.75 16.00 -23.24
N LEU A 320 -11.01 14.85 -22.63
CA LEU A 320 -11.89 14.72 -21.47
C LEU A 320 -11.17 13.91 -20.40
N TYR A 321 -10.80 14.59 -19.33
CA TYR A 321 -10.04 14.00 -18.23
C TYR A 321 -10.82 14.14 -16.93
N LEU A 322 -11.30 13.00 -16.43
CA LEU A 322 -12.06 12.88 -15.19
C LEU A 322 -11.42 11.86 -14.22
N HIS A 323 -10.19 11.41 -14.52
CA HIS A 323 -9.50 10.36 -13.78
C HIS A 323 -9.13 10.78 -12.35
N VAL A 324 -8.88 9.81 -11.46
CA VAL A 324 -8.50 10.06 -10.05
C VAL A 324 -9.53 10.97 -9.36
N ASN A 325 -10.74 10.46 -9.25
CA ASN A 325 -11.88 11.07 -8.55
C ASN A 325 -12.69 9.96 -7.86
N GLN A 326 -13.87 10.28 -7.35
CA GLN A 326 -14.83 9.35 -6.72
C GLN A 326 -16.10 9.18 -7.56
N LEU A 327 -16.02 9.40 -8.88
CA LEU A 327 -17.17 9.34 -9.78
C LEU A 327 -17.72 7.91 -9.82
N SER A 328 -19.04 7.77 -9.80
CA SER A 328 -19.74 6.50 -9.67
C SER A 328 -20.82 6.30 -10.73
N GLY A 329 -21.49 5.14 -10.70
CA GLY A 329 -22.54 4.81 -11.66
C GLY A 329 -22.02 4.55 -13.07
N LEU A 330 -22.92 4.59 -14.06
CA LEU A 330 -22.63 4.18 -15.44
C LEU A 330 -21.87 5.26 -16.21
N ILE A 331 -21.01 4.84 -17.14
CA ILE A 331 -20.52 5.72 -18.22
C ILE A 331 -21.71 6.08 -19.13
N PRO A 332 -22.09 7.36 -19.28
CA PRO A 332 -23.23 7.75 -20.09
C PRO A 332 -23.05 7.40 -21.57
N LYS A 333 -24.08 6.85 -22.21
CA LYS A 333 -24.05 6.52 -23.65
C LYS A 333 -23.85 7.76 -24.53
N GLU A 334 -24.26 8.93 -24.03
CA GLU A 334 -24.15 10.23 -24.67
C GLU A 334 -22.69 10.65 -24.91
N ILE A 335 -21.70 10.06 -24.21
CA ILE A 335 -20.27 10.24 -24.53
C ILE A 335 -19.98 9.90 -25.99
N GLY A 336 -20.70 8.96 -26.60
CA GLY A 336 -20.56 8.61 -28.02
C GLY A 336 -20.93 9.73 -29.01
N ASN A 337 -21.50 10.85 -28.53
CA ASN A 337 -21.78 12.03 -29.36
C ASN A 337 -20.53 12.91 -29.57
N LEU A 338 -19.47 12.74 -28.76
CA LEU A 338 -18.25 13.54 -28.77
C LEU A 338 -17.30 13.15 -29.91
N LYS A 339 -17.74 13.23 -31.16
CA LYS A 339 -17.00 12.71 -32.34
C LYS A 339 -15.62 13.33 -32.56
N SER A 340 -15.35 14.49 -31.95
CA SER A 340 -14.06 15.18 -31.99
C SER A 340 -13.04 14.63 -30.97
N LEU A 341 -13.47 13.75 -30.07
CA LEU A 341 -12.67 13.27 -28.95
C LEU A 341 -11.47 12.46 -29.44
N VAL A 342 -10.30 12.80 -28.92
CA VAL A 342 -8.99 12.19 -29.18
C VAL A 342 -8.51 11.43 -27.95
N ASP A 343 -8.79 11.95 -26.76
CA ASP A 343 -8.37 11.39 -25.49
C ASP A 343 -9.53 11.34 -24.49
N LEU A 344 -9.74 10.18 -23.88
CA LEU A 344 -10.77 9.93 -22.88
C LEU A 344 -10.17 9.18 -21.70
N GLU A 345 -10.04 9.87 -20.57
CA GLU A 345 -9.48 9.31 -19.35
C GLU A 345 -10.46 9.37 -18.19
N LEU A 346 -10.92 8.19 -17.77
CA LEU A 346 -11.88 7.99 -16.67
C LEU A 346 -11.32 7.03 -15.60
N PHE A 347 -10.01 6.74 -15.62
CA PHE A 347 -9.38 5.74 -14.77
C PHE A 347 -9.33 6.17 -13.28
N TYR A 348 -9.19 5.21 -12.36
CA TYR A 348 -9.21 5.44 -10.91
C TYR A 348 -10.43 6.24 -10.44
N ASN A 349 -11.60 5.63 -10.61
CA ASN A 349 -12.91 6.11 -10.15
C ASN A 349 -13.73 4.91 -9.63
N ASN A 350 -14.99 5.14 -9.28
CA ASN A 350 -15.96 4.14 -8.83
C ASN A 350 -17.01 3.82 -9.92
N LEU A 351 -16.69 4.01 -11.20
CA LEU A 351 -17.63 3.79 -12.31
C LEU A 351 -17.99 2.32 -12.41
N SER A 352 -19.24 2.01 -12.65
CA SER A 352 -19.79 0.66 -12.65
C SER A 352 -20.60 0.34 -13.90
N GLY A 353 -21.02 -0.92 -14.02
CA GLY A 353 -21.80 -1.42 -15.16
C GLY A 353 -21.00 -1.54 -16.45
N PRO A 354 -21.68 -1.79 -17.59
CA PRO A 354 -21.00 -2.05 -18.85
C PRO A 354 -20.41 -0.82 -19.50
N VAL A 355 -19.31 -1.01 -20.22
CA VAL A 355 -18.79 0.00 -21.15
C VAL A 355 -19.84 0.21 -22.25
N PRO A 356 -20.31 1.43 -22.52
CA PRO A 356 -21.36 1.65 -23.50
C PRO A 356 -20.85 1.43 -24.93
N PRO A 357 -21.58 0.70 -25.80
CA PRO A 357 -21.17 0.45 -27.18
C PRO A 357 -21.03 1.73 -28.01
N ASN A 358 -21.72 2.81 -27.61
CA ASN A 358 -21.64 4.13 -28.22
C ASN A 358 -20.21 4.73 -28.21
N ILE A 359 -19.30 4.27 -27.35
CA ILE A 359 -17.86 4.64 -27.42
C ILE A 359 -17.26 4.31 -28.79
N GLY A 360 -17.77 3.28 -29.49
CA GLY A 360 -17.33 2.96 -30.85
C GLY A 360 -17.63 4.03 -31.91
N ASN A 361 -18.43 5.05 -31.59
CA ASN A 361 -18.67 6.19 -32.48
C ASN A 361 -17.52 7.21 -32.47
N LEU A 362 -16.58 7.11 -31.52
CA LEU A 362 -15.47 8.04 -31.32
C LEU A 362 -14.30 7.75 -32.26
N ILE A 363 -14.53 7.84 -33.57
CA ILE A 363 -13.58 7.40 -34.61
C ILE A 363 -12.19 8.08 -34.59
N ASN A 364 -12.07 9.24 -33.93
CA ASN A 364 -10.83 9.99 -33.77
C ASN A 364 -10.05 9.62 -32.49
N LEU A 365 -10.62 8.78 -31.63
CA LEU A 365 -10.06 8.43 -30.33
C LEU A 365 -8.74 7.68 -30.50
N LYS A 366 -7.71 8.16 -29.80
CA LYS A 366 -6.36 7.58 -29.76
C LYS A 366 -6.06 6.93 -28.42
N TYR A 367 -6.58 7.51 -27.34
CA TYR A 367 -6.31 7.07 -25.97
C TYR A 367 -7.65 6.84 -25.27
N LEU A 368 -7.82 5.64 -24.70
CA LEU A 368 -9.01 5.26 -23.95
C LEU A 368 -8.61 4.59 -22.65
N TYR A 369 -8.69 5.32 -21.54
CA TYR A 369 -8.27 4.85 -20.22
C TYR A 369 -9.45 4.75 -19.27
N LEU A 370 -9.86 3.51 -18.98
CA LEU A 370 -10.95 3.18 -18.08
C LEU A 370 -10.49 2.31 -16.88
N SER A 371 -9.18 2.21 -16.65
CA SER A 371 -8.61 1.28 -15.67
C SER A 371 -8.94 1.65 -14.22
N GLY A 372 -8.95 0.67 -13.30
CA GLY A 372 -9.16 0.94 -11.88
C GLY A 372 -10.56 1.48 -11.58
N ASN A 373 -11.58 0.79 -12.10
CA ASN A 373 -13.00 1.07 -11.88
C ASN A 373 -13.73 -0.23 -11.50
N GLN A 374 -15.06 -0.20 -11.46
CA GLN A 374 -15.93 -1.35 -11.20
C GLN A 374 -16.73 -1.76 -12.46
N LEU A 375 -16.19 -1.49 -13.66
CA LEU A 375 -16.86 -1.76 -14.92
C LEU A 375 -17.04 -3.27 -15.11
N SER A 376 -18.19 -3.69 -15.61
CA SER A 376 -18.56 -5.11 -15.70
C SER A 376 -19.13 -5.50 -17.06
N GLY A 377 -19.37 -6.79 -17.28
CA GLY A 377 -19.91 -7.28 -18.55
C GLY A 377 -18.88 -7.28 -19.69
N LEU A 378 -19.38 -7.43 -20.93
CA LEU A 378 -18.54 -7.62 -22.11
C LEU A 378 -17.87 -6.32 -22.57
N ILE A 379 -16.65 -6.41 -23.10
CA ILE A 379 -16.07 -5.31 -23.89
C ILE A 379 -16.89 -5.18 -25.19
N PRO A 380 -17.52 -4.03 -25.46
CA PRO A 380 -18.36 -3.83 -26.64
C PRO A 380 -17.59 -4.09 -27.93
N LYS A 381 -18.22 -4.79 -28.88
CA LYS A 381 -17.59 -5.14 -30.15
C LYS A 381 -17.22 -3.91 -30.98
N GLU A 382 -17.91 -2.80 -30.74
CA GLU A 382 -17.74 -1.53 -31.44
C GLU A 382 -16.39 -0.87 -31.10
N ILE A 383 -15.81 -1.11 -29.91
CA ILE A 383 -14.47 -0.59 -29.53
C ILE A 383 -13.40 -1.08 -30.51
N TRP A 384 -13.54 -2.32 -31.00
CA TRP A 384 -12.58 -2.92 -31.94
C TRP A 384 -12.59 -2.28 -33.33
N ASN A 385 -13.53 -1.36 -33.60
CA ASN A 385 -13.58 -0.58 -34.84
C ASN A 385 -12.85 0.78 -34.74
N LEU A 386 -12.36 1.15 -33.56
CA LEU A 386 -11.67 2.42 -33.32
C LEU A 386 -10.22 2.39 -33.86
N LYS A 387 -10.06 2.37 -35.18
CA LYS A 387 -8.76 2.22 -35.89
C LYS A 387 -7.72 3.30 -35.59
N SER A 388 -8.11 4.38 -34.92
CA SER A 388 -7.23 5.46 -34.48
C SER A 388 -6.55 5.17 -33.15
N LEU A 389 -7.02 4.18 -32.38
CA LEU A 389 -6.48 3.84 -31.06
C LEU A 389 -4.99 3.48 -31.11
N VAL A 390 -4.26 4.07 -30.17
CA VAL A 390 -2.84 3.90 -29.91
C VAL A 390 -2.63 3.26 -28.54
N ASP A 391 -3.45 3.60 -27.55
CA ASP A 391 -3.36 3.05 -26.19
C ASP A 391 -4.77 2.74 -25.66
N LEU A 392 -4.97 1.50 -25.23
CA LEU A 392 -6.24 1.02 -24.69
C LEU A 392 -6.00 0.38 -23.31
N ARG A 393 -6.53 1.02 -22.26
CA ARG A 393 -6.34 0.58 -20.88
C ARG A 393 -7.66 0.33 -20.16
N LEU A 394 -8.01 -0.94 -20.03
CA LEU A 394 -9.23 -1.42 -19.37
C LEU A 394 -8.94 -2.26 -18.12
N SER A 395 -7.70 -2.25 -17.65
CA SER A 395 -7.22 -3.08 -16.54
C SER A 395 -7.91 -2.79 -15.19
N SER A 396 -7.85 -3.73 -14.26
CA SER A 396 -8.39 -3.58 -12.90
C SER A 396 -9.88 -3.18 -12.91
N ASN A 397 -10.70 -4.06 -13.48
CA ASN A 397 -12.16 -3.95 -13.57
C ASN A 397 -12.79 -5.34 -13.41
N ASN A 398 -14.11 -5.44 -13.56
CA ASN A 398 -14.88 -6.68 -13.55
C ASN A 398 -15.35 -7.07 -14.98
N LEU A 399 -14.61 -6.69 -16.02
CA LEU A 399 -14.98 -6.99 -17.41
C LEU A 399 -14.85 -8.47 -17.69
N SER A 400 -15.79 -9.03 -18.44
CA SER A 400 -15.88 -10.48 -18.69
C SER A 400 -16.06 -10.80 -20.17
N GLY A 401 -16.08 -12.10 -20.47
CA GLY A 401 -16.27 -12.62 -21.82
C GLY A 401 -14.98 -12.64 -22.66
N LEU A 402 -15.16 -12.81 -23.97
CA LEU A 402 -14.07 -13.13 -24.90
C LEU A 402 -13.37 -11.87 -25.43
N ILE A 403 -12.07 -12.00 -25.76
CA ILE A 403 -11.38 -11.06 -26.65
C ILE A 403 -11.69 -11.47 -28.10
N PRO A 404 -12.50 -10.71 -28.86
CA PRO A 404 -12.90 -11.14 -30.19
C PRO A 404 -11.79 -10.93 -31.23
N PRO A 405 -11.80 -11.69 -32.35
CA PRO A 405 -10.87 -11.53 -33.47
C PRO A 405 -10.74 -10.10 -34.02
N ASN A 406 -11.79 -9.30 -33.89
CA ASN A 406 -11.81 -7.90 -34.32
C ASN A 406 -10.73 -7.04 -33.65
N ILE A 407 -10.12 -7.47 -32.54
CA ILE A 407 -8.94 -6.81 -31.94
C ILE A 407 -7.87 -6.50 -33.00
N GLY A 408 -7.68 -7.38 -33.98
CA GLY A 408 -6.69 -7.21 -35.06
C GLY A 408 -6.94 -6.03 -35.99
N ASN A 409 -8.09 -5.35 -35.90
CA ASN A 409 -8.38 -4.13 -36.64
C ASN A 409 -7.65 -2.89 -36.08
N LEU A 410 -7.20 -2.93 -34.83
CA LEU A 410 -6.56 -1.81 -34.12
C LEU A 410 -5.07 -1.67 -34.48
N ILE A 411 -4.74 -1.67 -35.77
CA ILE A 411 -3.35 -1.74 -36.29
C ILE A 411 -2.39 -0.62 -35.84
N LYS A 412 -2.90 0.45 -35.21
CA LYS A 412 -2.12 1.56 -34.64
C LYS A 412 -1.78 1.37 -33.16
N LEU A 413 -2.32 0.33 -32.52
CA LEU A 413 -2.19 0.11 -31.08
C LEU A 413 -0.74 -0.22 -30.71
N ASN A 414 -0.23 0.52 -29.72
CA ASN A 414 1.06 0.34 -29.09
C ASN A 414 0.94 -0.33 -27.71
N TYR A 415 -0.13 -0.04 -26.97
CA TYR A 415 -0.33 -0.52 -25.61
C TYR A 415 -1.73 -1.12 -25.46
N LEU A 416 -1.80 -2.35 -24.94
CA LEU A 416 -3.04 -3.04 -24.65
C LEU A 416 -3.01 -3.60 -23.22
N TRP A 417 -3.78 -2.97 -22.33
CA TRP A 417 -3.84 -3.32 -20.91
C TRP A 417 -5.23 -3.84 -20.55
N LEU A 418 -5.36 -5.16 -20.40
CA LEU A 418 -6.60 -5.85 -20.04
C LEU A 418 -6.46 -6.70 -18.75
N GLN A 419 -5.34 -6.58 -18.05
CA GLN A 419 -5.06 -7.37 -16.85
C GLN A 419 -6.03 -7.09 -15.69
N HIS A 420 -6.10 -8.00 -14.71
CA HIS A 420 -7.00 -7.90 -13.56
C HIS A 420 -8.46 -7.68 -13.97
N ASN A 421 -9.00 -8.64 -14.72
CA ASN A 421 -10.39 -8.71 -15.16
C ASN A 421 -10.89 -10.16 -15.09
N GLN A 422 -12.08 -10.42 -15.62
CA GLN A 422 -12.70 -11.74 -15.73
C GLN A 422 -12.80 -12.20 -17.20
N LEU A 423 -11.88 -11.74 -18.06
CA LEU A 423 -11.88 -12.12 -19.48
C LEU A 423 -11.55 -13.60 -19.62
N SER A 424 -12.23 -14.28 -20.54
CA SER A 424 -12.15 -15.72 -20.70
C SER A 424 -11.99 -16.15 -22.17
N GLY A 425 -11.80 -17.44 -22.38
CA GLY A 425 -11.60 -18.04 -23.70
C GLY A 425 -10.22 -17.76 -24.29
N LEU A 426 -10.07 -17.93 -25.60
CA LEU A 426 -8.77 -17.92 -26.27
C LEU A 426 -8.25 -16.50 -26.55
N ILE A 427 -6.92 -16.38 -26.63
CA ILE A 427 -6.27 -15.22 -27.25
C ILE A 427 -6.40 -15.36 -28.77
N PRO A 428 -7.11 -14.45 -29.48
CA PRO A 428 -7.33 -14.58 -30.91
C PRO A 428 -6.04 -14.42 -31.71
N LYS A 429 -5.85 -15.24 -32.76
CA LYS A 429 -4.67 -15.17 -33.64
C LYS A 429 -4.50 -13.80 -34.32
N GLU A 430 -5.60 -13.10 -34.53
CA GLU A 430 -5.64 -11.75 -35.11
C GLU A 430 -4.90 -10.71 -34.26
N ILE A 431 -4.57 -11.02 -32.99
CA ILE A 431 -3.68 -10.18 -32.19
C ILE A 431 -2.33 -9.96 -32.89
N GLY A 432 -1.86 -10.92 -33.69
CA GLY A 432 -0.64 -10.82 -34.48
C GLY A 432 -0.67 -9.74 -35.58
N ASN A 433 -1.84 -9.15 -35.88
CA ASN A 433 -1.95 -8.02 -36.80
C ASN A 433 -1.53 -6.69 -36.18
N LEU A 434 -1.39 -6.63 -34.84
CA LEU A 434 -1.03 -5.42 -34.09
C LEU A 434 0.48 -5.16 -34.14
N ILE A 435 1.07 -5.07 -35.33
CA ILE A 435 2.54 -5.02 -35.53
C ILE A 435 3.27 -3.83 -34.87
N LYS A 436 2.53 -2.84 -34.36
CA LYS A 436 3.08 -1.72 -33.59
C LYS A 436 3.09 -1.94 -32.07
N LEU A 437 2.45 -3.01 -31.59
CA LEU A 437 2.28 -3.29 -30.17
C LEU A 437 3.64 -3.43 -29.50
N ASN A 438 3.83 -2.63 -28.45
CA ASN A 438 5.00 -2.59 -27.58
C ASN A 438 4.72 -3.35 -26.28
N THR A 439 3.54 -3.15 -25.69
CA THR A 439 3.17 -3.80 -24.41
C THR A 439 1.84 -4.51 -24.52
N LEU A 440 1.83 -5.77 -24.09
CA LEU A 440 0.64 -6.61 -24.01
C LEU A 440 0.48 -7.18 -22.59
N TYR A 441 -0.54 -6.70 -21.88
CA TYR A 441 -0.89 -7.16 -20.54
C TYR A 441 -2.26 -7.84 -20.53
N LEU A 442 -2.26 -9.15 -20.34
CA LEU A 442 -3.47 -9.98 -20.24
C LEU A 442 -3.52 -10.83 -18.95
N HIS A 443 -2.58 -10.64 -18.04
CA HIS A 443 -2.43 -11.40 -16.80
C HIS A 443 -3.59 -11.20 -15.81
N PHE A 444 -3.74 -12.09 -14.83
CA PHE A 444 -4.89 -12.11 -13.89
C PHE A 444 -6.24 -12.04 -14.61
N ASN A 445 -6.49 -13.05 -15.45
CA ASN A 445 -7.76 -13.27 -16.15
C ASN A 445 -8.09 -14.78 -16.15
N GLN A 446 -9.09 -15.17 -16.92
CA GLN A 446 -9.53 -16.56 -17.11
C GLN A 446 -9.30 -17.02 -18.56
N LEU A 447 -8.29 -16.45 -19.25
CA LEU A 447 -7.97 -16.80 -20.62
C LEU A 447 -7.46 -18.24 -20.67
N SER A 448 -7.90 -19.00 -21.66
CA SER A 448 -7.64 -20.43 -21.77
C SER A 448 -7.17 -20.81 -23.18
N SER A 449 -6.90 -22.10 -23.39
CA SER A 449 -6.39 -22.63 -24.67
C SER A 449 -4.96 -22.16 -24.99
N LEU A 450 -4.54 -22.32 -26.24
CA LEU A 450 -3.17 -22.12 -26.71
C LEU A 450 -2.80 -20.63 -26.82
N ILE A 451 -1.52 -20.33 -26.57
CA ILE A 451 -0.90 -19.08 -27.02
C ILE A 451 -0.78 -19.13 -28.56
N PRO A 452 -1.42 -18.23 -29.32
CA PRO A 452 -1.37 -18.27 -30.79
C PRO A 452 0.04 -17.96 -31.30
N LYS A 453 0.51 -18.74 -32.29
CA LYS A 453 1.83 -18.55 -32.92
C LYS A 453 1.99 -17.17 -33.56
N GLU A 454 0.89 -16.55 -33.98
CA GLU A 454 0.83 -15.23 -34.58
C GLU A 454 1.30 -14.11 -33.64
N ILE A 455 1.38 -14.36 -32.31
CA ILE A 455 2.08 -13.45 -31.38
C ILE A 455 3.51 -13.17 -31.83
N GLY A 456 4.19 -14.12 -32.49
CA GLY A 456 5.53 -13.91 -33.03
C GLY A 456 5.63 -12.85 -34.14
N ASN A 457 4.52 -12.33 -34.66
CA ASN A 457 4.50 -11.22 -35.63
C ASN A 457 4.68 -9.85 -34.95
N LEU A 458 4.55 -9.77 -33.62
CA LEU A 458 4.62 -8.54 -32.84
C LEU A 458 6.07 -8.09 -32.60
N ILE A 459 6.86 -7.90 -33.65
CA ILE A 459 8.31 -7.70 -33.57
C ILE A 459 8.77 -6.49 -32.74
N LYS A 460 7.88 -5.54 -32.45
CA LYS A 460 8.12 -4.37 -31.58
C LYS A 460 7.79 -4.61 -30.11
N LEU A 461 7.25 -5.78 -29.76
CA LEU A 461 6.82 -6.10 -28.41
C LEU A 461 8.04 -6.13 -27.48
N ASN A 462 7.97 -5.32 -26.43
CA ASN A 462 8.97 -5.20 -25.39
C ASN A 462 8.56 -6.01 -24.15
N THR A 463 7.26 -6.04 -23.85
CA THR A 463 6.75 -6.67 -22.62
C THR A 463 5.52 -7.51 -22.94
N LEU A 464 5.54 -8.78 -22.53
CA LEU A 464 4.44 -9.74 -22.71
C LEU A 464 4.09 -10.45 -21.40
N TYR A 465 2.98 -10.05 -20.79
CA TYR A 465 2.51 -10.64 -19.52
C TYR A 465 1.19 -11.39 -19.71
N LEU A 466 1.26 -12.71 -19.55
CA LEU A 466 0.14 -13.65 -19.65
C LEU A 466 -0.08 -14.48 -18.38
N HIS A 467 0.67 -14.22 -17.30
CA HIS A 467 0.62 -14.98 -16.06
C HIS A 467 -0.76 -14.96 -15.35
N PHE A 468 -0.99 -15.93 -14.45
CA PHE A 468 -2.28 -16.12 -13.77
C PHE A 468 -3.47 -16.15 -14.75
N ASN A 469 -3.44 -17.14 -15.64
CA ASN A 469 -4.51 -17.49 -16.56
C ASN A 469 -4.66 -19.03 -16.60
N GLN A 470 -5.46 -19.54 -17.54
CA GLN A 470 -5.70 -20.96 -17.78
C GLN A 470 -5.14 -21.40 -19.14
N LEU A 471 -4.11 -20.71 -19.66
CA LEU A 471 -3.51 -21.01 -20.96
C LEU A 471 -2.85 -22.38 -20.93
N SER A 472 -2.98 -23.14 -22.02
CA SER A 472 -2.52 -24.53 -22.10
C SER A 472 -1.74 -24.82 -23.38
N GLY A 473 -1.25 -26.06 -23.49
CA GLY A 473 -0.44 -26.51 -24.63
C GLY A 473 0.96 -25.90 -24.67
N LEU A 474 1.59 -25.89 -25.84
CA LEU A 474 3.01 -25.54 -26.00
C LEU A 474 3.23 -24.03 -26.04
N ILE A 475 4.39 -23.58 -25.53
CA ILE A 475 4.92 -22.25 -25.84
C ILE A 475 5.31 -22.24 -27.34
N PRO A 476 4.72 -21.37 -28.20
CA PRO A 476 5.00 -21.36 -29.63
C PRO A 476 6.45 -20.92 -29.90
N LYS A 477 7.13 -21.64 -30.80
CA LYS A 477 8.52 -21.33 -31.18
C LYS A 477 8.68 -19.94 -31.79
N GLU A 478 7.60 -19.42 -32.39
CA GLU A 478 7.52 -18.09 -32.99
C GLU A 478 7.72 -16.96 -31.98
N ILE A 479 7.59 -17.20 -30.66
CA ILE A 479 8.01 -16.24 -29.61
C ILE A 479 9.46 -15.79 -29.81
N GLY A 480 10.34 -16.66 -30.31
CA GLY A 480 11.73 -16.31 -30.61
C GLY A 480 11.92 -15.25 -31.71
N ASN A 481 10.85 -14.83 -32.40
CA ASN A 481 10.89 -13.72 -33.36
C ASN A 481 10.82 -12.34 -32.67
N LEU A 482 10.42 -12.27 -31.39
CA LEU A 482 10.21 -11.04 -30.63
C LEU A 482 11.52 -10.43 -30.13
N LYS A 483 12.44 -10.09 -31.02
CA LYS A 483 13.82 -9.66 -30.65
C LYS A 483 13.90 -8.40 -29.78
N SER A 484 12.83 -7.62 -29.72
CA SER A 484 12.71 -6.41 -28.87
C SER A 484 12.27 -6.72 -27.43
N LEU A 485 11.90 -7.98 -27.14
CA LEU A 485 11.33 -8.40 -25.87
C LEU A 485 12.38 -8.31 -24.74
N VAL A 486 11.97 -7.68 -23.65
CA VAL A 486 12.75 -7.49 -22.42
C VAL A 486 12.13 -8.30 -21.28
N ASP A 487 10.81 -8.38 -21.21
CA ASP A 487 10.09 -9.14 -20.18
C ASP A 487 9.13 -10.15 -20.80
N LEU A 488 9.28 -11.43 -20.41
CA LEU A 488 8.40 -12.52 -20.78
C LEU A 488 7.90 -13.24 -19.52
N GLU A 489 6.61 -13.11 -19.26
CA GLU A 489 5.98 -13.60 -18.04
C GLU A 489 4.77 -14.47 -18.39
N LEU A 490 4.95 -15.80 -18.24
CA LEU A 490 3.96 -16.82 -18.56
C LEU A 490 3.59 -17.71 -17.36
N SER A 491 3.96 -17.29 -16.14
CA SER A 491 3.84 -18.11 -14.94
C SER A 491 2.39 -18.39 -14.54
N TYR A 492 2.17 -19.41 -13.72
CA TYR A 492 0.84 -19.79 -13.20
C TYR A 492 -0.21 -19.95 -14.32
N ASN A 493 0.07 -20.88 -15.22
CA ASN A 493 -0.79 -21.33 -16.32
C ASN A 493 -0.74 -22.87 -16.41
N ASN A 494 -1.38 -23.44 -17.43
CA ASN A 494 -1.37 -24.87 -17.72
C ASN A 494 -0.50 -25.19 -18.95
N LEU A 495 0.55 -24.40 -19.22
CA LEU A 495 1.44 -24.61 -20.36
C LEU A 495 2.22 -25.91 -20.17
N SER A 496 2.44 -26.66 -21.25
CA SER A 496 3.04 -27.99 -21.23
C SER A 496 4.07 -28.17 -22.34
N GLY A 497 4.74 -29.33 -22.34
CA GLY A 497 5.79 -29.66 -23.31
C GLY A 497 7.09 -28.88 -23.08
N PRO A 498 8.05 -28.94 -24.03
CA PRO A 498 9.37 -28.36 -23.84
C PRO A 498 9.39 -26.84 -24.01
N ILE A 499 10.29 -26.18 -23.27
CA ILE A 499 10.65 -24.79 -23.54
C ILE A 499 11.29 -24.73 -24.94
N PRO A 500 10.79 -23.89 -25.87
CA PRO A 500 11.33 -23.86 -27.23
C PRO A 500 12.74 -23.25 -27.26
N PRO A 501 13.72 -23.90 -27.93
CA PRO A 501 15.08 -23.36 -28.08
C PRO A 501 15.14 -21.95 -28.68
N ASN A 502 14.14 -21.58 -29.49
CA ASN A 502 13.99 -20.27 -30.10
C ASN A 502 13.92 -19.11 -29.09
N ILE A 503 13.60 -19.35 -27.81
CA ILE A 503 13.69 -18.33 -26.75
C ILE A 503 15.12 -17.78 -26.64
N GLY A 504 16.15 -18.58 -26.95
CA GLY A 504 17.54 -18.10 -26.99
C GLY A 504 17.84 -17.03 -28.04
N ASN A 505 16.90 -16.73 -28.95
CA ASN A 505 17.02 -15.61 -29.89
C ASN A 505 16.66 -14.24 -29.27
N LEU A 506 16.08 -14.23 -28.07
CA LEU A 506 15.60 -13.02 -27.38
C LEU A 506 16.73 -12.30 -26.65
N ILE A 507 17.76 -11.86 -27.38
CA ILE A 507 19.01 -11.33 -26.81
C ILE A 507 18.88 -10.13 -25.85
N ASN A 508 17.75 -9.42 -25.91
CA ASN A 508 17.42 -8.29 -25.04
C ASN A 508 16.64 -8.68 -23.78
N LEU A 509 16.26 -9.96 -23.66
CA LEU A 509 15.45 -10.46 -22.55
C LEU A 509 16.22 -10.32 -21.24
N LYS A 510 15.58 -9.67 -20.27
CA LYS A 510 16.07 -9.48 -18.91
C LYS A 510 15.33 -10.38 -17.93
N TYR A 511 14.04 -10.58 -18.13
CA TYR A 511 13.23 -11.34 -17.19
C TYR A 511 12.46 -12.42 -17.92
N LEU A 512 12.68 -13.66 -17.49
CA LEU A 512 12.01 -14.85 -18.01
C LEU A 512 11.38 -15.63 -16.86
N TYR A 513 10.05 -15.59 -16.80
CA TYR A 513 9.28 -16.26 -15.77
C TYR A 513 8.32 -17.26 -16.42
N LEU A 514 8.52 -18.54 -16.11
CA LEU A 514 7.73 -19.66 -16.62
C LEU A 514 7.22 -20.55 -15.47
N ASN A 515 7.31 -20.11 -14.22
CA ASN A 515 7.04 -20.95 -13.06
C ASN A 515 5.55 -21.32 -12.91
N GLY A 516 5.26 -22.38 -12.17
CA GLY A 516 3.88 -22.81 -11.91
C GLY A 516 3.15 -23.24 -13.20
N ASN A 517 3.81 -24.07 -14.01
CA ASN A 517 3.27 -24.63 -15.26
C ASN A 517 3.52 -26.16 -15.29
N GLN A 518 3.23 -26.79 -16.42
CA GLN A 518 3.45 -28.22 -16.69
C GLN A 518 4.56 -28.44 -17.73
N LEU A 519 5.52 -27.51 -17.85
CA LEU A 519 6.60 -27.60 -18.82
C LEU A 519 7.51 -28.78 -18.52
N SER A 520 8.01 -29.46 -19.54
CA SER A 520 8.75 -30.72 -19.42
C SER A 520 9.96 -30.76 -20.34
N GLY A 521 10.72 -31.85 -20.33
CA GLY A 521 11.93 -31.97 -21.16
C GLY A 521 13.11 -31.18 -20.59
N LEU A 522 14.13 -30.91 -21.42
CA LEU A 522 15.37 -30.26 -21.01
C LEU A 522 15.26 -28.74 -21.04
N ILE A 523 16.01 -28.05 -20.18
CA ILE A 523 16.25 -26.61 -20.35
C ILE A 523 17.12 -26.41 -21.62
N PRO A 524 16.63 -25.71 -22.66
CA PRO A 524 17.37 -25.56 -23.91
C PRO A 524 18.72 -24.87 -23.71
N LYS A 525 19.76 -25.37 -24.37
CA LYS A 525 21.12 -24.82 -24.25
C LYS A 525 21.22 -23.37 -24.75
N GLU A 526 20.29 -22.96 -25.61
CA GLU A 526 20.23 -21.64 -26.21
C GLU A 526 19.85 -20.56 -25.19
N ILE A 527 19.14 -20.89 -24.09
CA ILE A 527 18.80 -19.94 -23.02
C ILE A 527 20.06 -19.38 -22.36
N TRP A 528 21.12 -20.19 -22.27
CA TRP A 528 22.40 -19.78 -21.68
C TRP A 528 23.16 -18.73 -22.49
N ASN A 529 22.68 -18.38 -23.70
CA ASN A 529 23.23 -17.29 -24.50
C ASN A 529 22.59 -15.93 -24.19
N LEU A 530 21.53 -15.88 -23.38
CA LEU A 530 20.78 -14.68 -23.05
C LEU A 530 21.49 -13.84 -21.97
N LYS A 531 22.67 -13.28 -22.30
CA LYS A 531 23.55 -12.56 -21.37
C LYS A 531 22.94 -11.31 -20.72
N SER A 532 21.77 -10.87 -21.18
CA SER A 532 21.01 -9.76 -20.62
C SER A 532 20.11 -10.18 -19.45
N LEU A 533 19.91 -11.50 -19.23
CA LEU A 533 19.05 -12.02 -18.18
C LEU A 533 19.51 -11.57 -16.79
N VAL A 534 18.52 -11.09 -16.04
CA VAL A 534 18.56 -10.69 -14.64
C VAL A 534 17.80 -11.74 -13.82
N ASP A 535 16.61 -12.16 -14.27
CA ASP A 535 15.82 -13.18 -13.60
C ASP A 535 15.52 -14.35 -14.53
N LEU A 536 15.76 -15.57 -14.03
CA LEU A 536 15.40 -16.82 -14.70
C LEU A 536 14.64 -17.72 -13.73
N ILE A 537 13.32 -17.68 -13.84
CA ILE A 537 12.41 -18.34 -12.90
C ILE A 537 11.64 -19.44 -13.65
N LEU A 538 12.05 -20.69 -13.41
CA LEU A 538 11.51 -21.89 -14.06
C LEU A 538 10.95 -22.91 -13.03
N SER A 539 10.75 -22.48 -11.80
CA SER A 539 10.31 -23.33 -10.70
C SER A 539 8.92 -23.92 -10.91
N GLN A 540 8.56 -24.97 -10.15
CA GLN A 540 7.23 -25.59 -10.18
C GLN A 540 6.81 -26.01 -11.60
N ASN A 541 7.63 -26.88 -12.21
CA ASN A 541 7.41 -27.47 -13.52
C ASN A 541 7.87 -28.95 -13.50
N ASN A 542 7.84 -29.60 -14.66
CA ASN A 542 8.33 -30.98 -14.86
C ASN A 542 9.63 -31.01 -15.68
N LEU A 543 10.48 -29.97 -15.59
CA LEU A 543 11.74 -29.90 -16.33
C LEU A 543 12.72 -30.94 -15.82
N SER A 544 13.50 -31.53 -16.72
CA SER A 544 14.37 -32.67 -16.47
C SER A 544 15.76 -32.47 -17.06
N GLY A 545 16.66 -33.43 -16.81
CA GLY A 545 18.03 -33.40 -17.31
C GLY A 545 18.97 -32.54 -16.47
N LEU A 546 20.09 -32.12 -17.05
CA LEU A 546 21.20 -31.48 -16.35
C LEU A 546 21.10 -29.95 -16.37
N ILE A 547 21.58 -29.30 -15.31
CA ILE A 547 21.89 -27.86 -15.36
C ILE A 547 23.20 -27.70 -16.17
N HIS A 548 23.11 -27.05 -17.33
CA HIS A 548 24.24 -26.97 -18.26
C HIS A 548 25.33 -25.98 -17.75
N PRO A 549 26.64 -26.29 -17.87
CA PRO A 549 27.74 -25.42 -17.45
C PRO A 549 27.71 -23.99 -18.01
N ASN A 550 27.18 -23.81 -19.22
CA ASN A 550 27.01 -22.47 -19.82
C ASN A 550 26.13 -21.52 -19.00
N ILE A 551 25.44 -21.97 -17.94
CA ILE A 551 24.77 -21.09 -16.99
C ILE A 551 25.70 -19.98 -16.49
N GLY A 552 26.99 -20.25 -16.32
CA GLY A 552 27.99 -19.26 -15.92
C GLY A 552 28.20 -18.10 -16.91
N ASN A 553 27.61 -18.17 -18.12
CA ASN A 553 27.60 -17.06 -19.07
C ASN A 553 26.59 -15.95 -18.70
N LEU A 554 25.60 -16.24 -17.85
CA LEU A 554 24.53 -15.32 -17.46
C LEU A 554 24.99 -14.38 -16.33
N THR A 555 26.10 -13.66 -16.53
CA THR A 555 26.79 -12.93 -15.45
C THR A 555 25.99 -11.77 -14.83
N LYS A 556 24.86 -11.39 -15.42
CA LYS A 556 23.94 -10.36 -14.91
C LYS A 556 22.78 -10.92 -14.08
N LEU A 557 22.72 -12.25 -13.92
CA LEU A 557 21.64 -12.92 -13.23
C LEU A 557 21.68 -12.60 -11.73
N ASN A 558 20.54 -12.15 -11.20
CA ASN A 558 20.29 -11.87 -9.79
C ASN A 558 19.51 -13.02 -9.15
N HIS A 559 18.48 -13.55 -9.83
CA HIS A 559 17.61 -14.58 -9.28
C HIS A 559 17.55 -15.80 -10.22
N LEU A 560 17.82 -16.98 -9.66
CA LEU A 560 17.77 -18.26 -10.37
C LEU A 560 16.94 -19.28 -9.59
N TYR A 561 15.68 -19.47 -10.01
CA TYR A 561 14.75 -20.39 -9.36
C TYR A 561 14.43 -21.56 -10.28
N LEU A 562 14.91 -22.75 -9.88
CA LEU A 562 14.68 -24.01 -10.57
C LEU A 562 14.01 -25.06 -9.66
N HIS A 563 13.56 -24.64 -8.47
CA HIS A 563 12.98 -25.53 -7.46
C HIS A 563 11.66 -26.19 -7.93
N TYR A 564 11.27 -27.34 -7.38
CA TYR A 564 10.17 -28.20 -7.88
C TYR A 564 10.28 -28.51 -9.36
N ASN A 565 11.31 -29.27 -9.72
CA ASN A 565 11.46 -29.86 -11.04
C ASN A 565 12.00 -31.29 -10.90
N GLN A 566 12.37 -31.89 -12.02
CA GLN A 566 13.00 -33.21 -12.13
C GLN A 566 14.46 -33.10 -12.61
N LEU A 567 15.13 -31.97 -12.32
CA LEU A 567 16.52 -31.74 -12.73
C LEU A 567 17.43 -32.72 -11.99
N SER A 568 18.48 -33.19 -12.66
CA SER A 568 19.34 -34.26 -12.18
C SER A 568 20.81 -33.99 -12.48
N GLY A 569 21.68 -34.88 -12.01
CA GLY A 569 23.13 -34.77 -12.17
C GLY A 569 23.75 -33.70 -11.27
N LEU A 570 24.92 -33.20 -11.66
CA LEU A 570 25.75 -32.32 -10.83
C LEU A 570 25.31 -30.87 -10.91
N ILE A 571 25.44 -30.13 -9.80
CA ILE A 571 25.45 -28.67 -9.83
C ILE A 571 26.75 -28.23 -10.54
N PRO A 572 26.69 -27.45 -11.64
CA PRO A 572 27.90 -27.05 -12.37
C PRO A 572 28.70 -26.03 -11.58
N LYS A 573 30.04 -26.18 -11.57
CA LYS A 573 30.97 -25.24 -10.91
C LYS A 573 30.90 -23.83 -11.48
N GLU A 574 30.46 -23.70 -12.73
CA GLU A 574 30.32 -22.43 -13.45
C GLU A 574 29.28 -21.49 -12.82
N ILE A 575 28.42 -21.96 -11.90
CA ILE A 575 27.59 -21.08 -11.05
C ILE A 575 28.46 -20.06 -10.29
N GLY A 576 29.70 -20.41 -9.95
CA GLY A 576 30.66 -19.50 -9.34
C GLY A 576 31.00 -18.26 -10.18
N ASN A 577 30.63 -18.22 -11.47
CA ASN A 577 30.82 -17.07 -12.35
C ASN A 577 29.68 -16.03 -12.24
N LEU A 578 28.55 -16.36 -11.62
CA LEU A 578 27.36 -15.51 -11.50
C LEU A 578 27.52 -14.46 -10.39
N LYS A 579 28.42 -13.48 -10.58
CA LYS A 579 28.82 -12.54 -9.51
C LYS A 579 27.71 -11.63 -8.97
N SER A 580 26.65 -11.42 -9.75
CA SER A 580 25.48 -10.63 -9.38
C SER A 580 24.37 -11.43 -8.72
N LEU A 581 24.53 -12.75 -8.58
CA LEU A 581 23.49 -13.62 -8.08
C LEU A 581 23.22 -13.33 -6.59
N LEU A 582 21.97 -13.01 -6.31
CA LEU A 582 21.42 -12.76 -4.99
C LEU A 582 20.76 -14.03 -4.47
N ASP A 583 19.94 -14.70 -5.28
CA ASP A 583 19.17 -15.85 -4.82
C ASP A 583 19.33 -17.06 -5.74
N LEU A 584 19.66 -18.20 -5.14
CA LEU A 584 19.81 -19.49 -5.81
C LEU A 584 18.90 -20.54 -5.16
N GLU A 585 17.87 -20.96 -5.89
CA GLU A 585 16.92 -21.96 -5.42
C GLU A 585 16.87 -23.17 -6.34
N LEU A 586 17.42 -24.29 -5.86
CA LEU A 586 17.48 -25.57 -6.58
C LEU A 586 16.76 -26.70 -5.83
N SER A 587 15.97 -26.36 -4.81
CA SER A 587 15.30 -27.33 -3.93
C SER A 587 14.32 -28.24 -4.66
N TYR A 588 14.01 -29.41 -4.09
CA TYR A 588 13.02 -30.35 -4.63
C TYR A 588 13.30 -30.72 -6.10
N ASN A 589 14.49 -31.28 -6.30
CA ASN A 589 14.96 -31.83 -7.56
C ASN A 589 15.64 -33.19 -7.32
N ASN A 590 16.23 -33.76 -8.36
CA ASN A 590 16.98 -35.01 -8.35
C ASN A 590 18.50 -34.76 -8.51
N LEU A 591 18.99 -33.59 -8.06
CA LEU A 591 20.41 -33.21 -8.16
C LEU A 591 21.26 -34.08 -7.25
N SER A 592 22.48 -34.40 -7.69
CA SER A 592 23.36 -35.35 -7.03
C SER A 592 24.82 -34.89 -7.08
N GLY A 593 25.70 -35.65 -6.42
CA GLY A 593 27.12 -35.34 -6.34
C GLY A 593 27.44 -34.26 -5.31
N LEU A 594 28.63 -33.67 -5.45
CA LEU A 594 29.16 -32.69 -4.49
C LEU A 594 28.60 -31.29 -4.75
N ILE A 595 28.45 -30.50 -3.69
CA ILE A 595 28.25 -29.05 -3.81
C ILE A 595 29.57 -28.42 -4.30
N PRO A 596 29.60 -27.70 -5.43
CA PRO A 596 30.82 -27.08 -5.94
C PRO A 596 31.35 -26.00 -4.98
N LEU A 597 32.67 -26.01 -4.74
CA LEU A 597 33.32 -24.99 -3.91
C LEU A 597 33.26 -23.59 -4.53
N GLU A 598 33.11 -23.52 -5.86
CA GLU A 598 33.05 -22.29 -6.63
C GLU A 598 31.80 -21.45 -6.30
N ILE A 599 30.74 -22.04 -5.73
CA ILE A 599 29.60 -21.27 -5.18
C ILE A 599 30.09 -20.24 -4.15
N GLY A 600 31.14 -20.55 -3.38
CA GLY A 600 31.77 -19.61 -2.46
C GLY A 600 32.37 -18.36 -3.10
N ASN A 601 32.43 -18.29 -4.44
CA ASN A 601 32.84 -17.08 -5.16
C ASN A 601 31.67 -16.13 -5.50
N VAL A 602 30.43 -16.49 -5.16
CA VAL A 602 29.20 -15.70 -5.38
C VAL A 602 28.88 -14.90 -4.11
N THR A 603 29.73 -13.93 -3.79
CA THR A 603 29.74 -13.29 -2.46
C THR A 603 28.53 -12.39 -2.17
N GLN A 604 27.71 -12.06 -3.18
CA GLN A 604 26.49 -11.25 -3.04
C GLN A 604 25.24 -12.08 -2.76
N ILE A 605 25.36 -13.41 -2.66
CA ILE A 605 24.21 -14.28 -2.44
C ILE A 605 23.61 -14.05 -1.05
N HIS A 606 22.30 -13.85 -0.99
CA HIS A 606 21.49 -13.71 0.20
C HIS A 606 20.75 -15.01 0.52
N VAL A 607 20.25 -15.72 -0.49
CA VAL A 607 19.47 -16.95 -0.31
C VAL A 607 20.10 -18.11 -1.08
N LEU A 608 20.36 -19.21 -0.37
CA LEU A 608 20.86 -20.45 -0.95
C LEU A 608 20.04 -21.66 -0.49
N TYR A 609 19.16 -22.15 -1.37
CA TYR A 609 18.28 -23.28 -1.12
C TYR A 609 18.63 -24.46 -2.02
N LEU A 610 19.13 -25.55 -1.42
CA LEU A 610 19.51 -26.79 -2.09
C LEU A 610 18.79 -28.02 -1.51
N SER A 611 17.70 -27.80 -0.77
CA SER A 611 17.01 -28.84 -0.01
C SER A 611 16.33 -29.90 -0.87
N SER A 612 16.02 -31.05 -0.27
CA SER A 612 15.25 -32.13 -0.91
C SER A 612 15.85 -32.55 -2.26
N ASN A 613 17.12 -32.97 -2.22
CA ASN A 613 17.89 -33.46 -3.36
C ASN A 613 18.69 -34.73 -2.97
N HIS A 614 19.64 -35.16 -3.80
CA HIS A 614 20.54 -36.29 -3.53
C HIS A 614 22.01 -35.84 -3.43
N LEU A 615 22.25 -34.64 -2.91
CA LEU A 615 23.60 -34.09 -2.75
C LEU A 615 24.36 -34.90 -1.69
N VAL A 616 25.63 -35.17 -1.97
CA VAL A 616 26.54 -36.00 -1.14
C VAL A 616 27.82 -35.23 -0.83
N GLY A 617 28.68 -35.81 0.01
CA GLY A 617 29.97 -35.22 0.37
C GLY A 617 29.82 -34.18 1.48
N PHE A 618 30.68 -33.18 1.51
CA PHE A 618 30.79 -32.18 2.57
C PHE A 618 30.31 -30.80 2.11
N ILE A 619 29.89 -29.95 3.06
CA ILE A 619 29.69 -28.53 2.78
C ILE A 619 31.07 -27.88 2.53
N PRO A 620 31.28 -27.18 1.40
CA PRO A 620 32.55 -26.52 1.12
C PRO A 620 32.88 -25.45 2.17
N LYS A 621 34.13 -25.42 2.65
CA LYS A 621 34.60 -24.37 3.58
C LYS A 621 34.54 -22.97 2.96
N GLU A 622 34.59 -22.90 1.63
CA GLU A 622 34.47 -21.68 0.84
C GLU A 622 33.13 -20.96 1.07
N PHE A 623 32.11 -21.63 1.59
CA PHE A 623 30.85 -20.99 1.98
C PHE A 623 31.05 -19.90 3.03
N GLY A 624 32.10 -19.96 3.86
CA GLY A 624 32.42 -18.86 4.80
C GLY A 624 32.78 -17.53 4.12
N LYS A 625 32.95 -17.49 2.79
CA LYS A 625 33.12 -16.26 2.01
C LYS A 625 31.79 -15.55 1.70
N LEU A 626 30.66 -16.24 1.87
CA LEU A 626 29.32 -15.74 1.52
C LEU A 626 28.78 -14.79 2.60
N SER A 627 29.50 -13.70 2.88
CA SER A 627 29.22 -12.83 4.02
C SER A 627 27.83 -12.19 4.02
N SER A 628 27.20 -12.06 2.84
CA SER A 628 25.84 -11.52 2.67
C SER A 628 24.73 -12.56 2.79
N LEU A 629 25.07 -13.83 3.07
CA LEU A 629 24.09 -14.91 3.12
C LEU A 629 23.18 -14.76 4.34
N VAL A 630 21.88 -14.66 4.08
CA VAL A 630 20.81 -14.51 5.07
C VAL A 630 20.13 -15.86 5.35
N LYS A 631 19.91 -16.67 4.32
CA LYS A 631 19.23 -17.97 4.46
C LYS A 631 19.99 -19.10 3.79
N LEU A 632 20.26 -20.16 4.55
CA LEU A 632 20.92 -21.37 4.09
C LEU A 632 20.06 -22.59 4.41
N ILE A 633 19.54 -23.25 3.37
CA ILE A 633 18.66 -24.41 3.51
C ILE A 633 19.22 -25.57 2.68
N LEU A 634 19.73 -26.60 3.36
CA LEU A 634 20.38 -27.79 2.78
C LEU A 634 19.69 -29.10 3.20
N ASN A 635 18.53 -29.02 3.86
CA ASN A 635 17.88 -30.18 4.44
C ASN A 635 17.41 -31.23 3.43
N GLY A 636 17.20 -32.47 3.87
CA GLY A 636 16.67 -33.52 2.98
C GLY A 636 17.66 -33.95 1.90
N ASN A 637 18.94 -34.08 2.24
CA ASN A 637 20.02 -34.50 1.34
C ASN A 637 20.80 -35.68 1.95
N GLN A 638 21.96 -35.99 1.38
CA GLN A 638 22.89 -37.01 1.86
C GLN A 638 24.26 -36.43 2.23
N LEU A 639 24.32 -35.15 2.60
CA LEU A 639 25.54 -34.45 3.00
C LEU A 639 26.08 -35.05 4.30
N SER A 640 27.39 -35.04 4.45
CA SER A 640 28.13 -35.79 5.47
C SER A 640 29.38 -35.05 5.94
N GLY A 641 30.03 -35.58 6.97
CA GLY A 641 31.17 -34.94 7.62
C GLY A 641 30.73 -33.87 8.63
N ARG A 642 31.67 -33.02 9.03
CA ARG A 642 31.44 -31.96 10.01
C ARG A 642 30.80 -30.71 9.38
N ILE A 643 30.07 -29.95 10.19
CA ILE A 643 29.64 -28.59 9.84
C ILE A 643 30.90 -27.68 9.82
N PRO A 644 31.14 -26.87 8.76
CA PRO A 644 32.34 -26.05 8.64
C PRO A 644 32.49 -25.00 9.76
N LEU A 645 33.72 -24.78 10.22
CA LEU A 645 34.01 -23.73 11.21
C LEU A 645 33.94 -22.32 10.60
N GLU A 646 34.12 -22.25 9.28
CA GLU A 646 34.08 -21.04 8.49
C GLU A 646 32.68 -20.39 8.45
N PHE A 647 31.63 -21.09 8.89
CA PHE A 647 30.29 -20.51 9.06
C PHE A 647 30.27 -19.34 10.05
N GLY A 648 31.26 -19.24 10.95
CA GLY A 648 31.42 -18.08 11.83
C GLY A 648 31.59 -16.74 11.13
N SER A 649 31.90 -16.74 9.83
CA SER A 649 32.02 -15.53 9.02
C SER A 649 30.68 -15.04 8.45
N LEU A 650 29.60 -15.83 8.57
CA LEU A 650 28.27 -15.56 8.00
C LEU A 650 27.43 -14.67 8.93
N ASN A 651 27.93 -13.47 9.23
CA ASN A 651 27.35 -12.59 10.26
C ASN A 651 25.90 -12.14 9.96
N ASP A 652 25.48 -12.20 8.69
CA ASP A 652 24.13 -11.84 8.25
C ASP A 652 23.14 -13.02 8.25
N LEU A 653 23.57 -14.23 8.64
CA LEU A 653 22.73 -15.43 8.60
C LEU A 653 21.61 -15.39 9.64
N GLU A 654 20.38 -15.52 9.16
CA GLU A 654 19.15 -15.47 9.95
C GLU A 654 18.45 -16.84 10.02
N TYR A 655 18.56 -17.65 8.95
CA TYR A 655 17.89 -18.94 8.84
C TYR A 655 18.89 -20.04 8.41
N LEU A 656 19.00 -21.08 9.24
CA LEU A 656 19.87 -22.23 8.97
C LEU A 656 19.10 -23.54 9.13
N ASP A 657 19.00 -24.31 8.06
CA ASP A 657 18.43 -25.66 8.09
C ASP A 657 19.34 -26.67 7.40
N LEU A 658 19.92 -27.57 8.20
CA LEU A 658 20.80 -28.66 7.79
C LEU A 658 20.17 -30.04 8.10
N SER A 659 18.88 -30.07 8.43
CA SER A 659 18.20 -31.27 8.92
C SER A 659 18.14 -32.40 7.90
N THR A 660 17.88 -33.63 8.34
CA THR A 660 17.70 -34.80 7.45
C THR A 660 18.88 -34.97 6.49
N ASN A 661 20.07 -35.16 7.07
CA ASN A 661 21.33 -35.37 6.36
C ASN A 661 22.15 -36.47 7.09
N LYS A 662 23.46 -36.56 6.81
CA LYS A 662 24.40 -37.49 7.44
C LYS A 662 25.54 -36.74 8.14
N PHE A 663 25.33 -35.50 8.58
CA PHE A 663 26.35 -34.73 9.31
C PHE A 663 26.74 -35.44 10.60
N SER A 664 28.03 -35.47 10.91
CA SER A 664 28.62 -36.16 12.05
C SER A 664 29.47 -35.21 12.91
N ASP A 665 30.15 -35.76 13.92
CA ASP A 665 30.96 -35.01 14.89
C ASP A 665 30.13 -34.03 15.74
N SER A 666 30.80 -33.08 16.39
CA SER A 666 30.19 -32.08 17.27
C SER A 666 29.58 -30.91 16.51
N ILE A 667 28.52 -30.32 17.05
CA ILE A 667 28.04 -28.99 16.63
C ILE A 667 29.17 -27.96 16.87
N PRO A 668 29.60 -27.19 15.86
CA PRO A 668 30.63 -26.16 16.05
C PRO A 668 30.19 -25.05 16.99
N SER A 669 31.01 -24.74 18.00
CA SER A 669 30.73 -23.64 18.94
C SER A 669 30.64 -22.27 18.27
N ILE A 670 31.26 -22.11 17.10
CA ILE A 670 31.22 -20.88 16.30
C ILE A 670 29.80 -20.50 15.84
N LEU A 671 28.87 -21.46 15.72
CA LEU A 671 27.47 -21.15 15.38
C LEU A 671 26.80 -20.26 16.43
N GLY A 672 27.29 -20.27 17.68
CA GLY A 672 26.83 -19.36 18.73
C GLY A 672 27.25 -17.90 18.55
N ASP A 673 28.07 -17.57 17.54
CA ASP A 673 28.41 -16.18 17.19
C ASP A 673 27.49 -15.60 16.10
N LEU A 674 26.57 -16.39 15.53
CA LEU A 674 25.64 -15.94 14.49
C LEU A 674 24.42 -15.23 15.09
N LEU A 675 24.64 -14.03 15.64
CA LEU A 675 23.69 -13.36 16.53
C LEU A 675 22.33 -12.98 15.89
N LYS A 676 22.24 -12.95 14.55
CA LYS A 676 21.00 -12.67 13.82
C LYS A 676 20.12 -13.91 13.59
N LEU A 677 20.62 -15.10 13.95
CA LEU A 677 19.93 -16.34 13.68
C LEU A 677 18.65 -16.44 14.50
N TYR A 678 17.51 -16.56 13.81
CA TYR A 678 16.20 -16.77 14.43
C TYR A 678 15.68 -18.20 14.25
N HIS A 679 16.20 -18.98 13.30
CA HIS A 679 15.84 -20.38 13.10
C HIS A 679 17.08 -21.24 12.86
N MET A 680 17.20 -22.31 13.65
CA MET A 680 18.26 -23.31 13.51
C MET A 680 17.67 -24.72 13.59
N ASN A 681 17.74 -25.45 12.47
CA ASN A 681 17.37 -26.86 12.43
C ASN A 681 18.55 -27.74 12.00
N LEU A 682 18.99 -28.62 12.91
CA LEU A 682 20.06 -29.59 12.71
C LEU A 682 19.57 -31.04 12.91
N SER A 683 18.26 -31.26 12.93
CA SER A 683 17.68 -32.54 13.30
C SER A 683 17.92 -33.65 12.29
N ASN A 684 17.70 -34.90 12.71
CA ASN A 684 17.81 -36.08 11.85
C ASN A 684 19.16 -36.17 11.13
N ASN A 685 20.22 -36.17 11.94
CA ASN A 685 21.62 -36.27 11.51
C ASN A 685 22.36 -37.30 12.39
N LYS A 686 23.69 -37.35 12.30
CA LYS A 686 24.58 -38.19 13.13
C LYS A 686 25.46 -37.34 14.05
N LEU A 687 25.00 -36.14 14.41
CA LEU A 687 25.74 -35.24 15.29
C LEU A 687 25.88 -35.91 16.66
N SER A 688 27.06 -35.78 17.26
CA SER A 688 27.43 -36.40 18.53
C SER A 688 28.12 -35.38 19.42
N GLN A 689 28.69 -35.83 20.55
CA GLN A 689 29.29 -34.94 21.56
C GLN A 689 28.25 -34.03 22.23
N ALA A 690 28.72 -33.19 23.15
CA ALA A 690 27.90 -32.27 23.90
C ALA A 690 27.44 -31.07 23.07
N ILE A 691 26.24 -30.58 23.38
CA ILE A 691 25.71 -29.31 22.86
C ILE A 691 26.65 -28.18 23.33
N PRO A 692 27.17 -27.31 22.44
CA PRO A 692 28.06 -26.22 22.84
C PRO A 692 27.34 -25.17 23.68
N PHE A 693 27.89 -24.83 24.85
CA PHE A 693 27.34 -23.77 25.73
C PHE A 693 27.21 -22.41 25.02
N LYS A 694 28.04 -22.17 24.01
CA LYS A 694 28.08 -20.92 23.24
C LYS A 694 26.79 -20.67 22.44
N LEU A 695 25.98 -21.69 22.16
CA LEU A 695 24.66 -21.52 21.54
C LEU A 695 23.71 -20.67 22.41
N GLY A 696 23.91 -20.63 23.72
CA GLY A 696 23.14 -19.77 24.62
C GLY A 696 23.22 -18.27 24.31
N LYS A 697 24.22 -17.83 23.54
CA LYS A 697 24.35 -16.44 23.07
C LYS A 697 23.30 -16.02 22.03
N LEU A 698 22.64 -16.98 21.38
CA LEU A 698 21.68 -16.73 20.31
C LEU A 698 20.32 -16.28 20.88
N VAL A 699 20.30 -15.09 21.46
CA VAL A 699 19.13 -14.54 22.17
C VAL A 699 17.93 -14.26 21.27
N GLN A 700 18.14 -14.13 19.95
CA GLN A 700 17.12 -13.92 18.92
C GLN A 700 16.58 -15.23 18.32
N LEU A 701 17.14 -16.38 18.70
CA LEU A 701 16.71 -17.67 18.16
C LEU A 701 15.28 -17.96 18.63
N ASN A 702 14.37 -18.17 17.69
CA ASN A 702 12.98 -18.53 17.93
C ASN A 702 12.75 -20.03 17.84
N ASP A 703 13.47 -20.73 16.95
CA ASP A 703 13.27 -22.15 16.72
C ASP A 703 14.61 -22.89 16.73
N LEU A 704 14.70 -23.90 17.59
CA LEU A 704 15.85 -24.78 17.71
C LEU A 704 15.41 -26.25 17.69
N ASP A 705 15.76 -26.94 16.63
CA ASP A 705 15.53 -28.37 16.48
C ASP A 705 16.87 -29.11 16.33
N LEU A 706 17.23 -29.90 17.35
CA LEU A 706 18.40 -30.77 17.39
C LEU A 706 17.99 -32.25 17.51
N SER A 707 16.72 -32.56 17.24
CA SER A 707 16.16 -33.89 17.45
C SER A 707 16.79 -34.96 16.55
N HIS A 708 16.62 -36.24 16.89
CA HIS A 708 17.09 -37.37 16.08
C HIS A 708 18.59 -37.28 15.73
N ASN A 709 19.43 -37.15 16.75
CA ASN A 709 20.88 -37.15 16.65
C ASN A 709 21.48 -38.14 17.67
N SER A 710 22.79 -38.09 17.86
CA SER A 710 23.54 -38.86 18.87
C SER A 710 24.21 -37.93 19.91
N LEU A 711 23.61 -36.75 20.17
CA LEU A 711 24.15 -35.77 21.11
C LEU A 711 24.17 -36.32 22.52
N GLU A 712 25.26 -36.12 23.25
CA GLU A 712 25.50 -36.69 24.58
C GLU A 712 25.87 -35.61 25.62
N GLY A 713 26.12 -36.01 26.86
CA GLY A 713 26.43 -35.06 27.93
C GLY A 713 25.19 -34.31 28.43
N LYS A 714 25.39 -33.14 29.05
CA LYS A 714 24.33 -32.34 29.68
C LYS A 714 23.82 -31.26 28.74
N ILE A 715 22.56 -30.84 28.92
CA ILE A 715 22.03 -29.62 28.32
C ILE A 715 22.74 -28.41 28.97
N PRO A 716 23.39 -27.51 28.21
CA PRO A 716 24.09 -26.36 28.78
C PRO A 716 23.14 -25.39 29.48
N SER A 717 23.52 -24.92 30.68
CA SER A 717 22.74 -23.94 31.44
C SER A 717 22.63 -22.59 30.72
N GLU A 718 23.60 -22.26 29.89
CA GLU A 718 23.67 -21.04 29.08
C GLU A 718 22.51 -20.96 28.08
N MET A 719 21.90 -22.07 27.67
CA MET A 719 20.70 -22.02 26.81
C MET A 719 19.52 -21.31 27.48
N GLY A 720 19.52 -21.20 28.82
CA GLY A 720 18.53 -20.40 29.56
C GLY A 720 18.52 -18.90 29.21
N SER A 721 19.59 -18.36 28.60
CA SER A 721 19.60 -16.96 28.14
C SER A 721 18.91 -16.74 26.79
N MET A 722 18.43 -17.78 26.11
CA MET A 722 17.76 -17.68 24.82
C MET A 722 16.29 -17.25 24.97
N GLN A 723 16.08 -15.97 25.29
CA GLN A 723 14.77 -15.44 25.70
C GLN A 723 13.72 -15.43 24.57
N SER A 724 14.14 -15.39 23.30
CA SER A 724 13.21 -15.40 22.16
C SER A 724 12.79 -16.81 21.74
N LEU A 725 13.38 -17.86 22.32
CA LEU A 725 13.17 -19.24 21.87
C LEU A 725 11.74 -19.67 22.14
N VAL A 726 11.00 -20.02 21.09
CA VAL A 726 9.60 -20.44 21.08
C VAL A 726 9.49 -21.96 21.05
N THR A 727 10.26 -22.60 20.18
CA THR A 727 10.25 -24.04 19.96
C THR A 727 11.63 -24.63 20.24
N LEU A 728 11.65 -25.67 21.07
CA LEU A 728 12.85 -26.44 21.39
C LEU A 728 12.57 -27.93 21.24
N ASP A 729 13.22 -28.56 20.27
CA ASP A 729 13.19 -30.02 20.12
C ASP A 729 14.60 -30.61 20.29
N LEU A 730 14.78 -31.41 21.33
CA LEU A 730 15.99 -32.16 21.65
C LEU A 730 15.73 -33.68 21.65
N SER A 731 14.58 -34.11 21.15
CA SER A 731 14.14 -35.50 21.27
C SER A 731 15.04 -36.48 20.52
N HIS A 732 15.00 -37.76 20.90
CA HIS A 732 15.78 -38.82 20.27
C HIS A 732 17.28 -38.52 20.22
N ASN A 733 17.88 -38.33 21.39
CA ASN A 733 19.32 -38.12 21.58
C ASN A 733 19.84 -38.96 22.77
N ASN A 734 21.11 -38.80 23.13
CA ASN A 734 21.77 -39.47 24.26
C ASN A 734 22.04 -38.49 25.42
N LEU A 735 21.25 -37.42 25.54
CA LEU A 735 21.44 -36.36 26.55
C LEU A 735 21.14 -36.88 27.95
N SER A 736 21.93 -36.48 28.94
CA SER A 736 21.89 -37.00 30.30
C SER A 736 21.98 -35.90 31.36
N GLY A 737 21.66 -36.25 32.61
CA GLY A 737 21.62 -35.31 33.72
C GLY A 737 20.30 -34.54 33.80
N SER A 738 20.30 -33.46 34.59
CA SER A 738 19.11 -32.66 34.83
C SER A 738 18.90 -31.57 33.78
N ILE A 739 17.64 -31.21 33.54
CA ILE A 739 17.27 -30.02 32.79
C ILE A 739 17.74 -28.79 33.60
N PRO A 740 18.48 -27.84 33.01
CA PRO A 740 18.99 -26.68 33.74
C PRO A 740 17.88 -25.84 34.39
N SER A 741 18.08 -25.40 35.63
CA SER A 741 17.12 -24.53 36.32
C SER A 741 16.97 -23.16 35.64
N SER A 742 17.97 -22.71 34.89
CA SER A 742 17.91 -21.49 34.08
C SER A 742 16.82 -21.52 33.00
N PHE A 743 16.25 -22.70 32.68
CA PHE A 743 15.12 -22.80 31.75
C PHE A 743 13.82 -22.24 32.36
N GLU A 744 13.76 -22.06 33.69
CA GLU A 744 12.64 -21.36 34.33
C GLU A 744 12.56 -19.88 33.91
N ASP A 745 13.68 -19.31 33.48
CA ASP A 745 13.77 -17.93 33.00
C ASP A 745 13.48 -17.79 31.50
N MET A 746 13.23 -18.89 30.77
CA MET A 746 12.97 -18.87 29.32
C MET A 746 11.49 -18.59 29.02
N ARG A 747 11.11 -17.32 29.12
CA ARG A 747 9.69 -16.92 29.06
C ARG A 747 9.10 -16.91 27.64
N GLY A 748 9.94 -16.90 26.61
CA GLY A 748 9.53 -17.07 25.22
C GLY A 748 9.16 -18.50 24.83
N LEU A 749 9.53 -19.50 25.64
CA LEU A 749 9.45 -20.93 25.30
C LEU A 749 8.04 -21.47 25.45
N LEU A 750 7.57 -22.18 24.43
CA LEU A 750 6.16 -22.54 24.27
C LEU A 750 5.98 -24.01 23.88
N TYR A 751 6.85 -24.53 23.01
CA TYR A 751 6.87 -25.94 22.66
C TYR A 751 8.21 -26.54 23.06
N VAL A 752 8.15 -27.64 23.81
CA VAL A 752 9.32 -28.42 24.20
C VAL A 752 9.10 -29.89 23.92
N ASN A 753 10.06 -30.50 23.25
CA ASN A 753 10.15 -31.94 23.09
C ASN A 753 11.55 -32.40 23.50
N ILE A 754 11.64 -33.18 24.58
CA ILE A 754 12.88 -33.74 25.13
C ILE A 754 12.79 -35.26 25.26
N SER A 755 11.83 -35.87 24.57
CA SER A 755 11.55 -37.30 24.64
C SER A 755 12.73 -38.15 24.16
N TYR A 756 12.78 -39.41 24.58
CA TYR A 756 13.78 -40.40 24.20
C TYR A 756 15.22 -39.92 24.41
N ASN A 757 15.55 -39.61 25.67
CA ASN A 757 16.88 -39.23 26.15
C ASN A 757 17.22 -39.97 27.46
N HIS A 758 18.25 -39.54 28.19
CA HIS A 758 18.65 -40.04 29.49
C HIS A 758 18.53 -38.98 30.60
N LEU A 759 17.57 -38.05 30.46
CA LEU A 759 17.36 -36.96 31.42
C LEU A 759 16.69 -37.45 32.71
N GLU A 760 17.00 -36.77 33.82
CA GLU A 760 16.53 -37.08 35.17
C GLU A 760 16.29 -35.82 36.00
N GLY A 761 15.49 -35.91 37.07
CA GLY A 761 15.23 -34.80 37.98
C GLY A 761 13.97 -33.97 37.63
N PRO A 762 13.78 -32.82 38.30
CA PRO A 762 12.57 -32.03 38.18
C PRO A 762 12.45 -31.33 36.82
N LEU A 763 11.23 -31.23 36.30
CA LEU A 763 10.90 -30.36 35.17
C LEU A 763 10.84 -28.89 35.59
N PRO A 764 11.39 -27.94 34.79
CA PRO A 764 11.26 -26.50 35.03
C PRO A 764 9.79 -26.05 35.14
N ASN A 765 9.46 -25.16 36.07
CA ASN A 765 8.09 -24.74 36.34
C ASN A 765 7.60 -23.59 35.42
N ILE A 766 7.59 -23.81 34.11
CA ILE A 766 7.05 -22.86 33.12
C ILE A 766 5.95 -23.51 32.27
N SER A 767 5.12 -22.71 31.59
CA SER A 767 3.98 -23.19 30.78
C SER A 767 4.40 -24.26 29.77
N ALA A 768 5.51 -24.06 29.04
CA ALA A 768 5.98 -25.00 28.03
C ALA A 768 6.19 -26.43 28.55
N PHE A 769 6.73 -26.62 29.75
CA PHE A 769 6.93 -27.95 30.34
C PHE A 769 5.69 -28.49 31.06
N ARG A 770 4.84 -27.61 31.61
CA ARG A 770 3.57 -28.01 32.26
C ARG A 770 2.52 -28.49 31.26
N GLU A 771 2.49 -27.86 30.09
CA GLU A 771 1.55 -28.12 29.00
C GLU A 771 2.15 -29.02 27.91
N ALA A 772 3.42 -29.42 28.03
CA ALA A 772 4.04 -30.35 27.10
C ALA A 772 3.25 -31.67 27.02
N PRO A 773 3.00 -32.19 25.80
CA PRO A 773 2.40 -33.51 25.65
C PRO A 773 3.32 -34.56 26.29
N ILE A 774 2.75 -35.61 26.89
CA ILE A 774 3.50 -36.68 27.57
C ILE A 774 4.50 -37.34 26.61
N GLU A 775 4.10 -37.45 25.35
CA GLU A 775 4.86 -37.94 24.22
C GLU A 775 6.15 -37.14 24.03
N GLY A 776 6.11 -35.84 24.29
CA GLY A 776 7.27 -34.93 24.27
C GLY A 776 8.21 -35.07 25.47
N LEU A 777 7.87 -35.87 26.48
CA LEU A 777 8.67 -36.10 27.70
C LEU A 777 9.06 -37.57 27.91
N LYS A 778 8.38 -38.49 27.22
CA LYS A 778 8.51 -39.95 27.37
C LYS A 778 9.91 -40.45 27.02
N GLY A 779 10.31 -41.59 27.60
CA GLY A 779 11.56 -42.26 27.24
C GLY A 779 12.80 -41.73 27.97
N ASN A 780 12.62 -40.92 29.02
CA ASN A 780 13.66 -40.45 29.94
C ASN A 780 13.71 -41.29 31.23
N LYS A 781 14.86 -41.31 31.92
CA LYS A 781 15.14 -42.26 33.02
C LYS A 781 14.51 -41.89 34.36
N GLY A 782 14.30 -40.60 34.64
CA GLY A 782 13.90 -40.17 35.99
C GLY A 782 13.30 -38.77 36.07
N LEU A 783 12.55 -38.33 35.04
CA LEU A 783 11.86 -37.04 35.08
C LEU A 783 10.71 -37.06 36.09
N CYS A 784 10.60 -36.01 36.91
CA CYS A 784 9.56 -35.84 37.92
C CYS A 784 8.98 -34.42 37.85
N GLY A 785 7.71 -34.24 38.20
CA GLY A 785 7.07 -32.92 38.11
C GLY A 785 5.55 -32.97 37.91
N LYS A 786 4.90 -31.79 37.93
CA LYS A 786 3.45 -31.67 37.72
C LYS A 786 3.11 -31.51 36.23
N VAL A 787 3.00 -32.64 35.54
CA VAL A 787 2.40 -32.73 34.19
C VAL A 787 1.25 -33.73 34.29
N GLY A 788 0.01 -33.26 34.09
CA GLY A 788 -1.25 -34.00 34.24
C GLY A 788 -1.16 -35.39 34.89
N ALA A 789 -1.21 -35.48 36.22
CA ALA A 789 -1.32 -36.71 37.04
C ALA A 789 -0.41 -37.94 36.76
N LEU A 790 0.53 -37.90 35.80
CA LEU A 790 1.18 -39.10 35.23
C LEU A 790 2.70 -39.18 35.45
N LEU A 791 3.38 -38.09 35.82
CA LEU A 791 4.79 -38.13 36.25
C LEU A 791 4.89 -38.27 37.78
N PRO A 792 5.85 -39.05 38.30
CA PRO A 792 6.04 -39.19 39.75
C PRO A 792 6.40 -37.84 40.39
N PRO A 793 5.90 -37.54 41.61
CA PRO A 793 6.29 -36.34 42.34
C PRO A 793 7.75 -36.40 42.78
N CYS A 794 8.46 -35.27 42.67
CA CYS A 794 9.87 -35.17 43.07
C CYS A 794 10.01 -35.22 44.60
N ASN A 795 10.58 -36.29 45.16
CA ASN A 795 10.94 -36.35 46.58
C ASN A 795 12.41 -35.98 46.79
N ALA A 796 12.68 -35.04 47.69
CA ALA A 796 14.03 -34.68 48.12
C ALA A 796 14.66 -35.81 48.96
N HIS A 797 15.93 -36.14 48.65
CA HIS A 797 16.85 -37.11 49.26
C HIS A 797 16.44 -37.92 50.51
N GLY A 798 16.72 -39.24 50.47
CA GLY A 798 17.12 -39.98 51.67
C GLY A 798 17.09 -41.51 51.59
N SER A 799 18.27 -42.14 51.47
CA SER A 799 18.66 -43.42 52.07
C SER A 799 17.96 -44.74 51.66
N LYS A 800 18.74 -45.59 50.97
CA LYS A 800 18.86 -47.07 51.07
C LYS A 800 17.71 -47.86 51.72
N LYS A 801 17.29 -48.93 51.05
CA LYS A 801 17.49 -50.30 51.55
C LYS A 801 17.46 -51.33 50.41
N ASP A 802 18.48 -52.17 50.41
CA ASP A 802 18.62 -53.39 49.64
C ASP A 802 17.39 -54.29 49.79
N HIS A 803 16.98 -54.92 48.69
CA HIS A 803 16.67 -56.36 48.72
C HIS A 803 17.05 -56.98 47.37
N LYS A 804 18.24 -57.61 47.37
CA LYS A 804 18.64 -58.61 46.38
C LYS A 804 17.89 -59.92 46.63
N LEU A 805 17.66 -60.63 45.51
CA LEU A 805 17.35 -62.06 45.34
C LEU A 805 15.91 -62.45 45.70
N LEU A 806 15.16 -63.23 44.90
CA LEU A 806 15.52 -64.27 43.93
C LEU A 806 14.23 -64.64 43.15
N PHE A 807 14.25 -64.72 41.81
CA PHE A 807 13.68 -65.84 41.04
C PHE A 807 13.93 -65.63 39.53
N SER A 808 15.13 -66.03 39.13
CA SER A 808 15.45 -66.51 37.79
C SER A 808 14.71 -67.83 37.57
N LEU A 809 13.80 -67.90 36.58
CA LEU A 809 13.38 -69.12 35.85
C LEU A 809 12.23 -68.89 34.83
N LEU A 810 11.86 -67.64 34.49
CA LEU A 810 10.81 -67.33 33.51
C LEU A 810 11.32 -66.78 32.16
N ALA A 811 12.62 -66.53 32.00
CA ALA A 811 13.18 -65.87 30.81
C ALA A 811 13.40 -66.78 29.59
N VAL A 812 13.42 -68.11 29.77
CA VAL A 812 13.80 -69.04 28.69
C VAL A 812 12.59 -69.46 27.83
N PHE A 813 11.37 -69.47 28.38
CA PHE A 813 10.17 -69.87 27.63
C PHE A 813 9.58 -68.74 26.76
N VAL A 814 9.85 -67.48 27.10
CA VAL A 814 9.37 -66.30 26.34
C VAL A 814 10.22 -66.03 25.09
N LEU A 815 11.51 -66.38 25.13
CA LEU A 815 12.42 -66.15 23.99
C LEU A 815 12.23 -67.17 22.86
N VAL A 816 11.83 -68.41 23.17
CA VAL A 816 11.60 -69.45 22.15
C VAL A 816 10.27 -69.25 21.43
N SER A 817 9.21 -68.80 22.13
CA SER A 817 7.89 -68.53 21.51
C SER A 817 7.90 -67.26 20.64
N ALA A 818 8.69 -66.24 21.01
CA ALA A 818 8.89 -65.06 20.19
C ALA A 818 9.62 -65.38 18.86
N PHE A 819 10.60 -66.28 18.88
CA PHE A 819 11.36 -66.67 17.69
C PHE A 819 10.51 -67.42 16.66
N PHE A 820 9.66 -68.37 17.08
CA PHE A 820 8.75 -69.07 16.17
C PHE A 820 7.64 -68.17 15.61
N SER A 821 7.18 -67.19 16.40
CA SER A 821 6.18 -66.21 15.95
C SER A 821 6.76 -65.25 14.90
N ILE A 822 8.01 -64.82 15.06
CA ILE A 822 8.72 -63.96 14.10
C ILE A 822 9.00 -64.72 12.80
N VAL A 823 9.41 -65.98 12.86
CA VAL A 823 9.64 -66.82 11.67
C VAL A 823 8.31 -67.12 10.93
N TYR A 824 7.22 -67.38 11.65
CA TYR A 824 5.90 -67.57 11.05
C TYR A 824 5.40 -66.31 10.32
N VAL A 825 5.62 -65.12 10.91
CA VAL A 825 5.29 -63.83 10.27
C VAL A 825 6.18 -63.54 9.05
N ILE A 826 7.46 -63.90 9.07
CA ILE A 826 8.38 -63.72 7.95
C ILE A 826 8.03 -64.68 6.78
N VAL A 827 7.63 -65.92 7.07
CA VAL A 827 7.21 -66.89 6.04
C VAL A 827 5.87 -66.51 5.42
N GLN A 828 4.93 -65.94 6.19
CA GLN A 828 3.67 -65.41 5.66
C GLN A 828 3.86 -64.13 4.82
N ARG A 829 4.83 -63.28 5.16
CA ARG A 829 5.16 -62.06 4.38
C ARG A 829 5.83 -62.35 3.04
N LYS A 830 6.52 -63.49 2.88
CA LYS A 830 7.13 -63.88 1.59
C LYS A 830 6.18 -64.55 0.59
N LYS A 831 4.99 -65.00 1.01
CA LYS A 831 4.01 -65.67 0.13
C LYS A 831 2.94 -64.77 -0.47
N LYS A 832 2.92 -63.47 -0.15
CA LYS A 832 1.87 -62.52 -0.58
C LYS A 832 2.36 -61.44 -1.56
N HIS A 833 3.47 -61.69 -2.28
CA HIS A 833 3.95 -60.84 -3.37
C HIS A 833 3.75 -61.54 -4.72
N GLN A 834 2.50 -61.60 -5.17
CA GLN A 834 2.14 -61.53 -6.58
C GLN A 834 0.65 -61.18 -6.69
N ASP A 835 0.37 -60.17 -7.52
CA ASP A 835 -0.92 -59.66 -7.97
C ASP A 835 -1.83 -58.93 -6.95
N THR A 836 -1.81 -57.60 -6.96
CA THR A 836 -2.77 -56.76 -7.73
C THR A 836 -2.73 -55.30 -7.22
N LYS A 837 -2.65 -54.35 -8.16
CA LYS A 837 -2.71 -52.89 -7.99
C LYS A 837 -4.05 -52.43 -7.39
N GLN A 838 -4.03 -51.63 -6.32
CA GLN A 838 -4.76 -50.35 -6.16
C GLN A 838 -4.63 -49.79 -4.72
N ASN A 839 -4.28 -48.50 -4.65
CA ASN A 839 -4.48 -47.50 -3.59
C ASN A 839 -4.50 -47.94 -2.10
N HIS A 840 -3.49 -47.49 -1.34
CA HIS A 840 -3.68 -46.78 -0.06
C HIS A 840 -2.35 -46.14 0.38
N MET A 841 -2.24 -44.80 0.30
CA MET A 841 -1.26 -44.02 1.07
C MET A 841 -1.77 -43.94 2.52
N HIS A 842 -0.98 -44.41 3.48
CA HIS A 842 -1.09 -44.01 4.89
C HIS A 842 0.17 -43.21 5.23
N GLY A 843 0.09 -41.88 5.10
CA GLY A 843 0.96 -40.96 5.81
C GLY A 843 0.24 -40.55 7.10
N GLU A 844 0.97 -40.50 8.21
CA GLU A 844 0.46 -40.16 9.53
C GLU A 844 -0.42 -38.91 9.52
N ILE A 845 -1.65 -39.09 10.01
CA ILE A 845 -2.65 -38.05 10.17
C ILE A 845 -2.53 -37.55 11.61
N SER A 846 -2.12 -36.31 11.84
CA SER A 846 -2.22 -35.67 13.16
C SER A 846 -3.56 -34.92 13.24
N PHE A 847 -4.57 -35.57 13.79
CA PHE A 847 -5.85 -34.94 14.14
C PHE A 847 -5.94 -34.83 15.66
N SER A 848 -6.13 -33.62 16.18
CA SER A 848 -6.58 -33.43 17.56
C SER A 848 -7.92 -32.70 17.53
N VAL A 849 -8.97 -33.39 17.97
CA VAL A 849 -10.31 -32.82 18.14
C VAL A 849 -10.63 -32.80 19.62
N LEU A 850 -11.26 -31.73 20.09
CA LEU A 850 -11.62 -31.60 21.50
C LEU A 850 -12.79 -32.50 21.91
N ASN A 851 -13.52 -33.16 20.99
CA ASN A 851 -14.71 -33.98 21.29
C ASN A 851 -15.11 -35.08 20.25
N PHE A 852 -14.35 -35.35 19.17
CA PHE A 852 -14.73 -36.34 18.13
C PHE A 852 -13.57 -37.25 17.67
N ASP A 853 -13.89 -38.39 17.03
CA ASP A 853 -12.90 -39.26 16.37
C ASP A 853 -12.39 -38.63 15.07
N GLY A 854 -11.12 -38.21 15.07
CA GLY A 854 -10.52 -37.39 14.01
C GLY A 854 -10.44 -38.06 12.63
N LYS A 855 -10.33 -39.40 12.56
CA LYS A 855 -10.30 -40.10 11.26
C LYS A 855 -11.68 -40.14 10.61
N SER A 856 -12.72 -40.43 11.41
CA SER A 856 -14.11 -40.46 10.95
C SER A 856 -14.57 -39.06 10.50
N MET A 857 -14.23 -38.01 11.26
CA MET A 857 -14.63 -36.64 10.95
C MET A 857 -13.97 -36.11 9.67
N TYR A 858 -12.70 -36.48 9.41
CA TYR A 858 -12.04 -36.17 8.14
C TYR A 858 -12.79 -36.77 6.94
N GLU A 859 -13.04 -38.09 6.96
CA GLU A 859 -13.70 -38.78 5.86
C GLU A 859 -15.12 -38.25 5.61
N GLU A 860 -15.81 -37.87 6.69
CA GLU A 860 -17.13 -37.26 6.64
C GLU A 860 -17.11 -35.85 6.02
N ILE A 861 -16.18 -34.97 6.43
CA ILE A 861 -16.05 -33.61 5.87
C ILE A 861 -15.71 -33.68 4.38
N ILE A 862 -14.78 -34.54 3.97
CA ILE A 862 -14.42 -34.71 2.55
C ILE A 862 -15.63 -35.20 1.74
N ARG A 863 -16.41 -36.13 2.28
CA ARG A 863 -17.62 -36.64 1.62
C ARG A 863 -18.71 -35.58 1.53
N ALA A 864 -18.98 -34.87 2.62
CA ALA A 864 -20.06 -33.88 2.73
C ALA A 864 -19.78 -32.60 1.91
N THR A 865 -18.52 -32.34 1.57
CA THR A 865 -18.09 -31.20 0.74
C THR A 865 -17.74 -31.60 -0.70
N GLU A 866 -17.90 -32.86 -1.07
CA GLU A 866 -17.49 -33.41 -2.38
C GLU A 866 -16.03 -33.03 -2.75
N ASP A 867 -15.09 -33.25 -1.81
CA ASP A 867 -13.68 -32.84 -1.90
C ASP A 867 -13.48 -31.31 -1.98
N PHE A 868 -14.26 -30.56 -1.19
CA PHE A 868 -14.26 -29.08 -1.11
C PHE A 868 -14.68 -28.36 -2.39
N ASP A 869 -15.74 -28.85 -3.04
CA ASP A 869 -16.36 -28.20 -4.20
C ASP A 869 -16.86 -26.78 -3.87
N SER A 870 -16.71 -25.88 -4.84
CA SER A 870 -17.06 -24.46 -4.70
C SER A 870 -18.53 -24.20 -4.36
N THR A 871 -19.45 -25.12 -4.69
CA THR A 871 -20.89 -25.02 -4.37
C THR A 871 -21.14 -24.94 -2.86
N TYR A 872 -20.25 -25.50 -2.02
CA TYR A 872 -20.36 -25.48 -0.56
C TYR A 872 -19.59 -24.32 0.10
N CYS A 873 -18.88 -23.51 -0.70
CA CYS A 873 -18.07 -22.40 -0.22
C CYS A 873 -18.97 -21.21 0.16
N ILE A 874 -18.92 -20.81 1.43
CA ILE A 874 -19.70 -19.68 1.98
C ILE A 874 -18.88 -18.39 2.14
N GLY A 875 -17.55 -18.47 2.01
CA GLY A 875 -16.69 -17.30 2.05
C GLY A 875 -15.27 -17.63 1.59
N LYS A 876 -14.60 -16.68 0.94
CA LYS A 876 -13.21 -16.81 0.49
C LYS A 876 -12.41 -15.60 0.96
N GLY A 877 -11.41 -15.83 1.81
CA GLY A 877 -10.48 -14.83 2.31
C GLY A 877 -9.09 -14.95 1.68
N GLY A 878 -8.15 -14.13 2.13
CA GLY A 878 -6.74 -14.18 1.69
C GLY A 878 -6.04 -15.49 2.04
N ASN A 879 -6.43 -16.11 3.17
CA ASN A 879 -5.66 -17.22 3.77
C ASN A 879 -6.41 -18.56 3.65
N GLY A 880 -7.63 -18.58 3.10
CA GLY A 880 -8.43 -19.81 2.95
C GLY A 880 -9.86 -19.60 2.47
N SER A 881 -10.53 -20.70 2.16
CA SER A 881 -11.96 -20.77 1.81
C SER A 881 -12.75 -21.43 2.95
N VAL A 882 -13.88 -20.85 3.34
CA VAL A 882 -14.77 -21.39 4.38
C VAL A 882 -15.94 -22.09 3.72
N TYR A 883 -16.24 -23.30 4.18
CA TYR A 883 -17.29 -24.17 3.66
C TYR A 883 -18.32 -24.46 4.74
N ARG A 884 -19.60 -24.47 4.36
CA ARG A 884 -20.67 -24.93 5.26
C ARG A 884 -20.80 -26.44 5.13
N VAL A 885 -20.66 -27.17 6.23
CA VAL A 885 -20.71 -28.64 6.25
C VAL A 885 -21.84 -29.10 7.16
N ASN A 886 -22.69 -29.97 6.62
CA ASN A 886 -23.77 -30.60 7.37
C ASN A 886 -23.31 -32.01 7.76
N LEU A 887 -23.11 -32.25 9.05
CA LEU A 887 -22.66 -33.54 9.55
C LEU A 887 -23.83 -34.52 9.66
N SER A 888 -23.54 -35.81 9.59
CA SER A 888 -24.50 -36.90 9.74
C SER A 888 -25.12 -36.97 11.14
N SER A 889 -24.49 -36.34 12.14
CA SER A 889 -25.06 -36.11 13.48
C SER A 889 -26.23 -35.12 13.48
N GLY A 890 -26.41 -34.34 12.40
CA GLY A 890 -27.37 -33.24 12.31
C GLY A 890 -26.78 -31.86 12.66
N ASP A 891 -25.52 -31.81 13.11
CA ASP A 891 -24.83 -30.57 13.43
C ASP A 891 -24.30 -29.87 12.15
N VAL A 892 -24.36 -28.54 12.14
CA VAL A 892 -23.80 -27.71 11.06
C VAL A 892 -22.51 -27.07 11.55
N VAL A 893 -21.42 -27.23 10.79
CA VAL A 893 -20.10 -26.67 11.11
C VAL A 893 -19.56 -25.82 9.96
N ALA A 894 -18.70 -24.85 10.29
CA ALA A 894 -17.96 -24.07 9.31
C ALA A 894 -16.54 -24.62 9.19
N VAL A 895 -16.13 -25.03 7.99
CA VAL A 895 -14.81 -25.61 7.74
C VAL A 895 -13.97 -24.62 6.93
N LYS A 896 -12.97 -24.00 7.55
CA LYS A 896 -12.01 -23.11 6.88
C LYS A 896 -10.86 -23.96 6.32
N LYS A 897 -10.88 -24.22 5.01
CA LYS A 897 -9.78 -24.86 4.27
C LYS A 897 -8.77 -23.80 3.88
N LEU A 898 -7.51 -24.01 4.26
CA LEU A 898 -6.44 -23.12 3.87
C LEU A 898 -6.05 -23.34 2.41
N HIS A 899 -5.69 -22.25 1.71
CA HIS A 899 -5.14 -22.35 0.37
C HIS A 899 -3.71 -22.89 0.49
N LEU A 900 -3.51 -24.16 0.16
CA LEU A 900 -2.16 -24.75 0.12
C LEU A 900 -1.44 -24.23 -1.12
N LEU A 901 -0.55 -23.25 -0.95
CA LEU A 901 0.56 -23.03 -1.86
C LEU A 901 1.67 -23.99 -1.46
N TRP A 902 2.12 -24.84 -2.38
CA TRP A 902 3.26 -25.71 -2.09
C TRP A 902 4.54 -24.89 -2.13
N ASP A 903 5.15 -24.83 -0.94
CA ASP A 903 6.51 -24.40 -0.59
C ASP A 903 6.82 -22.92 -0.52
N GLY A 904 7.47 -22.53 0.59
CA GLY A 904 8.23 -21.29 0.69
C GLY A 904 7.74 -20.25 1.70
N GLU A 905 6.48 -20.27 2.12
CA GLU A 905 6.00 -19.35 3.15
C GLU A 905 5.73 -20.06 4.47
N THR A 906 6.72 -20.00 5.37
CA THR A 906 6.55 -20.22 6.81
C THR A 906 5.43 -19.36 7.41
N GLU A 907 4.96 -18.34 6.69
CA GLU A 907 3.93 -17.39 7.13
C GLU A 907 2.53 -18.02 7.21
N PHE A 908 2.08 -18.78 6.20
CA PHE A 908 0.75 -19.45 6.24
C PHE A 908 0.69 -20.64 7.21
N GLN A 909 1.78 -21.40 7.36
CA GLN A 909 1.87 -22.42 8.42
C GLN A 909 1.86 -21.76 9.81
N LYS A 910 2.54 -20.61 9.97
CA LYS A 910 2.53 -19.83 11.20
C LYS A 910 1.14 -19.28 11.50
N GLU A 911 0.39 -18.80 10.51
CA GLU A 911 -0.98 -18.34 10.70
C GLU A 911 -1.94 -19.47 11.11
N PHE A 912 -1.86 -20.62 10.44
CA PHE A 912 -2.63 -21.82 10.81
C PHE A 912 -2.35 -22.22 12.27
N LEU A 913 -1.06 -22.32 12.63
CA LEU A 913 -0.65 -22.69 13.98
C LEU A 913 -1.02 -21.61 15.01
N ASN A 914 -0.95 -20.31 14.65
CA ASN A 914 -1.39 -19.22 15.51
C ASN A 914 -2.90 -19.27 15.77
N GLU A 915 -3.71 -19.50 14.74
CA GLU A 915 -5.16 -19.58 14.86
C GLU A 915 -5.58 -20.79 15.70
N VAL A 916 -5.00 -21.96 15.43
CA VAL A 916 -5.17 -23.18 16.27
C VAL A 916 -4.80 -22.88 17.71
N ARG A 917 -3.66 -22.23 17.94
CA ARG A 917 -3.12 -21.99 19.27
C ARG A 917 -3.93 -20.96 20.06
N ALA A 918 -4.30 -19.85 19.44
CA ALA A 918 -5.14 -18.82 20.06
C ALA A 918 -6.49 -19.43 20.46
N LEU A 919 -7.16 -20.12 19.54
CA LEU A 919 -8.49 -20.69 19.78
C LEU A 919 -8.49 -21.94 20.66
N SER A 920 -7.36 -22.64 20.78
CA SER A 920 -7.20 -23.72 21.77
C SER A 920 -6.99 -23.20 23.19
N ALA A 921 -6.41 -21.99 23.33
CA ALA A 921 -6.12 -21.36 24.61
C ALA A 921 -7.28 -20.51 25.17
N ILE A 922 -8.24 -20.11 24.33
CA ILE A 922 -9.34 -19.21 24.71
C ILE A 922 -10.69 -19.91 24.62
N ARG A 923 -11.55 -19.66 25.61
CA ARG A 923 -12.96 -20.06 25.58
C ARG A 923 -13.80 -18.96 26.18
N HIS A 924 -14.49 -18.22 25.31
CA HIS A 924 -15.33 -17.11 25.71
C HIS A 924 -16.58 -17.07 24.83
N ARG A 925 -17.74 -16.70 25.39
CA ARG A 925 -19.03 -16.65 24.66
C ARG A 925 -19.07 -15.70 23.46
N ASN A 926 -18.15 -14.74 23.39
CA ASN A 926 -18.02 -13.76 22.31
C ASN A 926 -16.79 -14.02 21.42
N ILE A 927 -16.27 -15.25 21.41
CA ILE A 927 -15.17 -15.69 20.55
C ILE A 927 -15.60 -16.99 19.89
N VAL A 928 -15.37 -17.10 18.57
CA VAL A 928 -15.78 -18.29 17.81
C VAL A 928 -15.15 -19.57 18.38
N LYS A 929 -15.95 -20.61 18.54
CA LYS A 929 -15.50 -21.89 19.07
C LYS A 929 -14.85 -22.75 17.99
N LEU A 930 -13.62 -23.17 18.24
CA LEU A 930 -12.92 -24.18 17.45
C LEU A 930 -13.30 -25.59 17.96
N TYR A 931 -13.87 -26.43 17.10
CA TYR A 931 -14.16 -27.84 17.41
C TYR A 931 -12.95 -28.75 17.20
N GLY A 932 -12.14 -28.46 16.18
CA GLY A 932 -10.92 -29.21 15.91
C GLY A 932 -10.22 -28.72 14.64
N PHE A 933 -9.09 -29.33 14.33
CA PHE A 933 -8.33 -29.01 13.12
C PHE A 933 -7.77 -30.27 12.46
N CYS A 934 -7.50 -30.16 11.17
CA CYS A 934 -6.87 -31.18 10.36
C CYS A 934 -5.54 -30.64 9.83
N ALA A 935 -4.44 -31.33 10.14
CA ALA A 935 -3.14 -31.12 9.51
C ALA A 935 -2.79 -32.33 8.64
N HIS A 936 -3.15 -32.30 7.35
CA HIS A 936 -2.87 -33.36 6.39
C HIS A 936 -2.15 -32.82 5.14
N LYS A 937 -1.27 -33.64 4.54
CA LYS A 937 -0.51 -33.33 3.30
C LYS A 937 -1.37 -32.93 2.07
N ARG A 938 -2.69 -33.15 2.13
CA ARG A 938 -3.62 -32.89 1.02
C ARG A 938 -4.64 -31.81 1.39
N HIS A 939 -5.06 -31.77 2.66
CA HIS A 939 -6.05 -30.82 3.15
C HIS A 939 -5.63 -30.34 4.54
N SER A 940 -5.40 -29.03 4.70
CA SER A 940 -5.25 -28.40 6.03
C SER A 940 -6.46 -27.50 6.26
N PHE A 941 -7.19 -27.75 7.35
CA PHE A 941 -8.43 -27.02 7.62
C PHE A 941 -8.79 -26.96 9.11
N LEU A 942 -9.56 -25.93 9.46
CA LEU A 942 -10.08 -25.65 10.80
C LEU A 942 -11.58 -25.86 10.80
N VAL A 943 -12.11 -26.46 11.88
CA VAL A 943 -13.54 -26.74 12.05
C VAL A 943 -14.09 -25.86 13.17
N TYR A 944 -14.95 -24.93 12.81
CA TYR A 944 -15.61 -23.97 13.71
C TYR A 944 -17.07 -24.31 13.93
N GLU A 945 -17.63 -23.74 14.99
CA GLU A 945 -19.07 -23.53 15.06
C GLU A 945 -19.56 -22.68 13.89
N TYR A 946 -20.72 -23.03 13.36
CA TYR A 946 -21.36 -22.27 12.29
C TYR A 946 -22.27 -21.20 12.91
N LEU A 947 -22.07 -19.95 12.52
CA LEU A 947 -22.85 -18.80 12.98
C LEU A 947 -23.79 -18.32 11.85
N GLU A 948 -25.10 -18.43 12.05
CA GLU A 948 -26.09 -18.41 10.96
C GLU A 948 -26.23 -17.07 10.26
N LYS A 949 -25.95 -15.96 10.95
CA LYS A 949 -26.09 -14.60 10.39
C LYS A 949 -24.82 -14.14 9.67
N GLY A 950 -23.74 -14.92 9.70
CA GLY A 950 -22.49 -14.61 9.00
C GLY A 950 -21.78 -13.38 9.56
N SER A 951 -20.98 -12.71 8.71
CA SER A 951 -20.18 -11.55 9.14
C SER A 951 -21.02 -10.28 9.28
N LEU A 952 -20.69 -9.46 10.27
CA LEU A 952 -21.27 -8.14 10.50
C LEU A 952 -21.12 -7.21 9.29
N ALA A 953 -20.00 -7.26 8.57
CA ALA A 953 -19.81 -6.51 7.32
C ALA A 953 -20.87 -6.85 6.27
N ALA A 954 -21.18 -8.13 6.09
CA ALA A 954 -22.22 -8.57 5.16
C ALA A 954 -23.62 -8.06 5.58
N MET A 955 -23.93 -8.08 6.88
CA MET A 955 -25.21 -7.56 7.40
C MET A 955 -25.33 -6.04 7.23
N LEU A 956 -24.27 -5.27 7.55
CA LEU A 956 -24.28 -3.81 7.41
C LEU A 956 -24.34 -3.34 5.94
N SER A 957 -23.84 -4.17 5.01
CA SER A 957 -23.84 -3.88 3.57
C SER A 957 -25.21 -3.97 2.91
N LYS A 958 -26.18 -4.65 3.54
CA LYS A 958 -27.53 -4.85 3.00
C LYS A 958 -28.52 -4.04 3.82
N ASP A 959 -29.26 -3.15 3.16
CA ASP A 959 -30.11 -2.18 3.84
C ASP A 959 -31.17 -2.79 4.76
N GLU A 960 -31.83 -3.88 4.36
CA GLU A 960 -32.87 -4.51 5.18
C GLU A 960 -32.28 -5.25 6.40
N GLU A 961 -31.15 -5.94 6.23
CA GLU A 961 -30.44 -6.62 7.33
C GLU A 961 -29.83 -5.61 8.31
N ALA A 962 -29.31 -4.48 7.81
CA ALA A 962 -28.78 -3.39 8.62
C ALA A 962 -29.87 -2.67 9.45
N LYS A 963 -31.10 -2.55 8.92
CA LYS A 963 -32.26 -2.05 9.67
C LYS A 963 -32.68 -3.03 10.78
N GLU A 964 -32.59 -4.33 10.52
CA GLU A 964 -32.90 -5.38 11.50
C GLU A 964 -31.92 -5.36 12.70
N LEU A 965 -30.69 -4.89 12.48
CA LEU A 965 -29.71 -4.51 13.50
C LEU A 965 -30.10 -3.17 14.16
N GLY A 966 -31.24 -3.12 14.85
CA GLY A 966 -31.66 -1.94 15.61
C GLY A 966 -30.64 -1.51 16.69
N TRP A 967 -30.82 -0.31 17.26
CA TRP A 967 -29.85 0.29 18.19
C TRP A 967 -29.47 -0.61 19.39
N SER A 968 -30.43 -1.31 19.99
CA SER A 968 -30.15 -2.21 21.12
C SER A 968 -29.25 -3.38 20.72
N LYS A 969 -29.46 -3.98 19.54
CA LYS A 969 -28.61 -5.05 19.02
C LYS A 969 -27.20 -4.53 18.72
N ARG A 970 -27.08 -3.36 18.09
CA ARG A 970 -25.78 -2.70 17.82
C ARG A 970 -25.00 -2.42 19.11
N VAL A 971 -25.68 -1.98 20.17
CA VAL A 971 -25.05 -1.79 21.49
C VAL A 971 -24.55 -3.12 22.05
N ASN A 972 -25.35 -4.19 21.97
CA ASN A 972 -24.95 -5.50 22.44
C ASN A 972 -23.76 -6.08 21.66
N ILE A 973 -23.73 -5.90 20.34
CA ILE A 973 -22.61 -6.30 19.49
C ILE A 973 -21.31 -5.61 19.93
N VAL A 974 -21.33 -4.28 20.12
CA VAL A 974 -20.16 -3.53 20.59
C VAL A 974 -19.72 -4.00 21.99
N LYS A 975 -20.66 -4.28 22.89
CA LYS A 975 -20.37 -4.86 24.21
C LYS A 975 -19.75 -6.26 24.10
N GLY A 976 -20.26 -7.11 23.21
CA GLY A 976 -19.73 -8.45 22.95
C GLY A 976 -18.28 -8.41 22.48
N VAL A 977 -17.96 -7.55 21.51
CA VAL A 977 -16.58 -7.34 21.03
C VAL A 977 -15.69 -6.77 22.14
N ALA A 978 -16.20 -5.82 22.94
CA ALA A 978 -15.45 -5.27 24.06
C ALA A 978 -15.14 -6.32 25.14
N HIS A 979 -16.09 -7.23 25.44
CA HIS A 979 -15.87 -8.35 26.36
C HIS A 979 -14.86 -9.36 25.82
N ALA A 980 -14.93 -9.68 24.52
CA ALA A 980 -13.95 -10.56 23.88
C ALA A 980 -12.53 -9.98 23.97
N LEU A 981 -12.36 -8.70 23.62
CA LEU A 981 -11.06 -8.03 23.69
C LEU A 981 -10.57 -7.84 25.13
N LEU A 982 -11.46 -7.52 26.08
CA LEU A 982 -11.12 -7.49 27.50
C LEU A 982 -10.56 -8.84 27.96
N TYR A 983 -11.27 -9.92 27.65
CA TYR A 983 -10.87 -11.28 28.02
C TYR A 983 -9.49 -11.62 27.42
N MET A 984 -9.26 -11.28 26.15
CA MET A 984 -7.97 -11.53 25.49
C MET A 984 -6.83 -10.67 26.05
N HIS A 985 -7.05 -9.39 26.36
CA HIS A 985 -6.00 -8.48 26.83
C HIS A 985 -5.70 -8.63 28.33
N ASN A 986 -6.68 -8.96 29.16
CA ASN A 986 -6.53 -8.92 30.62
C ASN A 986 -6.70 -10.29 31.30
N ASP A 987 -7.59 -11.15 30.80
CA ASP A 987 -7.93 -12.41 31.48
C ASP A 987 -7.14 -13.61 30.92
N CYS A 988 -6.60 -13.49 29.69
CA CYS A 988 -5.67 -14.45 29.11
C CYS A 988 -4.24 -14.19 29.60
N LEU A 989 -3.53 -15.25 29.98
CA LEU A 989 -2.13 -15.19 30.39
C LEU A 989 -1.29 -16.16 29.54
N PRO A 990 -0.43 -15.66 28.63
CA PRO A 990 -0.14 -14.25 28.35
C PRO A 990 -1.28 -13.52 27.58
N PRO A 991 -1.37 -12.18 27.66
CA PRO A 991 -2.35 -11.40 26.89
C PRO A 991 -2.27 -11.68 25.39
N ILE A 992 -3.41 -11.73 24.71
CA ILE A 992 -3.51 -12.03 23.27
C ILE A 992 -3.99 -10.78 22.55
N VAL A 993 -3.20 -10.27 21.61
CA VAL A 993 -3.57 -9.16 20.71
C VAL A 993 -3.98 -9.76 19.37
N HIS A 994 -5.21 -9.50 18.94
CA HIS A 994 -5.80 -10.08 17.74
C HIS A 994 -5.20 -9.50 16.46
N ARG A 995 -4.90 -8.20 16.43
CA ARG A 995 -4.30 -7.42 15.32
C ARG A 995 -5.15 -7.26 14.06
N ASP A 996 -6.32 -7.89 13.99
CA ASP A 996 -7.21 -7.81 12.82
C ASP A 996 -8.70 -7.70 13.20
N ILE A 997 -9.00 -6.80 14.14
CA ILE A 997 -10.39 -6.50 14.50
C ILE A 997 -11.03 -5.65 13.40
N SER A 998 -11.96 -6.27 12.65
CA SER A 998 -12.74 -5.62 11.60
C SER A 998 -14.17 -6.17 11.57
N SER A 999 -15.09 -5.46 10.91
CA SER A 999 -16.47 -5.94 10.73
C SER A 999 -16.58 -7.24 9.92
N LYS A 1000 -15.55 -7.61 9.14
CA LYS A 1000 -15.50 -8.90 8.42
C LYS A 1000 -15.24 -10.08 9.35
N ASN A 1001 -14.48 -9.84 10.41
CA ASN A 1001 -14.04 -10.85 11.37
C ASN A 1001 -14.94 -10.95 12.61
N ILE A 1002 -16.01 -10.15 12.68
CA ILE A 1002 -17.06 -10.23 13.69
C ILE A 1002 -18.24 -10.98 13.10
N LEU A 1003 -18.51 -12.19 13.61
CA LEU A 1003 -19.60 -13.05 13.18
C LEU A 1003 -20.77 -12.95 14.16
N LEU A 1004 -21.99 -13.21 13.68
CA LEU A 1004 -23.22 -13.11 14.47
C LEU A 1004 -23.96 -14.45 14.49
N ASP A 1005 -24.38 -14.86 15.69
CA ASP A 1005 -25.24 -16.03 15.88
C ASP A 1005 -26.72 -15.73 15.56
N SER A 1006 -27.60 -16.72 15.72
CA SER A 1006 -29.04 -16.58 15.52
C SER A 1006 -29.69 -15.48 16.37
N GLU A 1007 -29.11 -15.17 17.53
CA GLU A 1007 -29.59 -14.17 18.50
C GLU A 1007 -28.92 -12.79 18.33
N TYR A 1008 -28.09 -12.61 17.30
CA TYR A 1008 -27.31 -11.39 17.04
C TYR A 1008 -26.23 -11.09 18.10
N GLU A 1009 -25.77 -12.10 18.83
CA GLU A 1009 -24.60 -11.98 19.69
C GLU A 1009 -23.31 -12.04 18.85
N ALA A 1010 -22.36 -11.18 19.22
CA ALA A 1010 -21.11 -11.01 18.47
C ALA A 1010 -20.04 -12.00 18.91
N CYS A 1011 -19.45 -12.69 17.94
CA CYS A 1011 -18.30 -13.56 18.11
C CYS A 1011 -17.12 -13.08 17.26
N VAL A 1012 -15.98 -12.82 17.90
CA VAL A 1012 -14.72 -12.49 17.22
C VAL A 1012 -14.12 -13.77 16.61
N SER A 1013 -13.65 -13.66 15.37
CA SER A 1013 -13.11 -14.77 14.57
C SER A 1013 -11.83 -14.37 13.83
N ASP A 1014 -11.16 -15.35 13.20
CA ASP A 1014 -9.95 -15.18 12.39
C ASP A 1014 -8.69 -14.74 13.16
N PHE A 1015 -8.11 -15.69 13.90
CA PHE A 1015 -6.94 -15.46 14.75
C PHE A 1015 -5.60 -15.71 14.03
N GLY A 1016 -5.57 -15.76 12.69
CA GLY A 1016 -4.39 -16.13 11.92
C GLY A 1016 -3.16 -15.27 12.22
N ILE A 1017 -3.34 -13.96 12.42
CA ILE A 1017 -2.23 -13.03 12.72
C ILE A 1017 -2.14 -12.63 14.20
N ALA A 1018 -2.94 -13.25 15.08
CA ALA A 1018 -2.98 -12.94 16.51
C ALA A 1018 -1.62 -13.20 17.17
N LYS A 1019 -1.28 -12.40 18.18
CA LYS A 1019 0.01 -12.43 18.87
C LYS A 1019 -0.17 -12.48 20.38
N PHE A 1020 0.51 -13.42 21.02
CA PHE A 1020 0.65 -13.49 22.47
C PHE A 1020 1.73 -12.48 22.92
N LEU A 1021 1.38 -11.54 23.80
CA LEU A 1021 2.29 -10.57 24.37
C LEU A 1021 3.04 -11.19 25.53
N ASN A 1022 4.28 -11.60 25.26
CA ASN A 1022 5.18 -12.04 26.31
C ASN A 1022 5.97 -10.81 26.82
N PRO A 1023 6.06 -10.56 28.13
CA PRO A 1023 6.83 -9.42 28.68
C PRO A 1023 8.34 -9.49 28.40
N ASP A 1024 8.82 -10.62 27.86
CA ASP A 1024 10.24 -11.00 27.83
C ASP A 1024 10.72 -11.45 26.45
N SER A 1025 9.87 -11.31 25.43
CA SER A 1025 10.28 -11.42 24.02
C SER A 1025 10.11 -10.07 23.32
N THR A 1026 10.80 -9.86 22.20
CA THR A 1026 10.59 -8.66 21.39
C THR A 1026 9.20 -8.73 20.75
N ASN A 1027 8.27 -7.88 21.20
CA ASN A 1027 6.92 -7.78 20.62
C ASN A 1027 6.88 -7.17 19.20
N TRP A 1028 8.01 -7.17 18.48
CA TRP A 1028 8.18 -6.55 17.18
C TRP A 1028 7.74 -7.51 16.04
N THR A 1029 6.93 -7.05 15.09
CA THR A 1029 6.52 -7.79 13.88
C THR A 1029 6.29 -6.83 12.71
N ALA A 1030 6.33 -7.33 11.48
CA ALA A 1030 5.88 -6.60 10.30
C ALA A 1030 4.44 -6.07 10.48
N ALA A 1031 4.14 -4.94 9.83
CA ALA A 1031 2.80 -4.36 9.83
C ALA A 1031 1.81 -5.36 9.21
N ALA A 1032 0.79 -5.76 9.96
CA ALA A 1032 -0.23 -6.71 9.53
C ALA A 1032 -1.59 -6.30 10.13
N GLY A 1033 -2.69 -6.58 9.42
CA GLY A 1033 -4.06 -6.21 9.76
C GLY A 1033 -4.82 -5.62 8.56
N THR A 1034 -6.14 -5.51 8.67
CA THR A 1034 -7.00 -5.00 7.58
C THR A 1034 -6.82 -3.48 7.38
N TYR A 1035 -6.45 -3.07 6.16
CA TYR A 1035 -6.33 -1.67 5.78
C TYR A 1035 -7.63 -0.89 6.05
N GLY A 1036 -7.52 0.30 6.66
CA GLY A 1036 -8.66 1.11 7.12
C GLY A 1036 -9.00 0.94 8.61
N TYR A 1037 -8.60 -0.17 9.23
CA TYR A 1037 -8.79 -0.45 10.67
C TYR A 1037 -7.49 -0.36 11.47
N MET A 1038 -6.35 -0.27 10.79
CA MET A 1038 -5.02 -0.18 11.39
C MET A 1038 -4.73 1.23 11.94
N ALA A 1039 -3.99 1.30 13.04
CA ALA A 1039 -3.54 2.57 13.62
C ALA A 1039 -2.57 3.31 12.67
N PRO A 1040 -2.58 4.67 12.61
CA PRO A 1040 -1.79 5.46 11.66
C PRO A 1040 -0.26 5.26 11.72
N ALA A 1041 0.40 5.47 10.58
CA ALA A 1041 1.80 5.14 10.27
C ALA A 1041 2.88 5.63 11.26
N LYS A 1042 2.62 6.63 12.11
CA LYS A 1042 3.57 7.07 13.14
C LYS A 1042 3.84 6.00 14.22
N LEU A 1043 3.01 4.95 14.28
CA LEU A 1043 3.17 3.75 15.12
C LEU A 1043 3.67 2.52 14.35
N ALA A 1044 3.62 2.54 13.01
CA ALA A 1044 4.14 1.46 12.17
C ALA A 1044 5.68 1.48 12.07
N TYR A 1045 6.32 2.63 12.36
CA TYR A 1045 7.78 2.75 12.38
C TYR A 1045 8.45 2.07 13.58
N THR A 1046 7.73 1.84 14.69
CA THR A 1046 8.31 1.17 15.86
C THR A 1046 8.18 -0.34 15.81
N MET A 1047 7.46 -0.93 14.84
CA MET A 1047 7.19 -2.37 14.66
C MET A 1047 6.69 -3.14 15.91
N GLU A 1048 6.52 -2.49 17.07
CA GLU A 1048 6.16 -3.04 18.37
C GLU A 1048 4.64 -3.22 18.50
N VAL A 1049 4.20 -4.47 18.70
CA VAL A 1049 2.79 -4.83 18.91
C VAL A 1049 2.43 -4.69 20.38
N ASN A 1050 1.31 -4.02 20.66
CA ASN A 1050 0.70 -3.98 21.99
C ASN A 1050 -0.84 -3.90 21.87
N GLU A 1051 -1.54 -4.03 22.99
CA GLU A 1051 -3.01 -4.03 23.09
C GLU A 1051 -3.66 -2.80 22.43
N ASN A 1052 -2.96 -1.66 22.36
CA ASN A 1052 -3.51 -0.44 21.78
C ASN A 1052 -3.76 -0.52 20.27
N CYS A 1053 -3.19 -1.53 19.58
CA CYS A 1053 -3.52 -1.83 18.19
C CYS A 1053 -5.00 -2.23 18.08
N ASP A 1054 -5.42 -3.22 18.86
CA ASP A 1054 -6.80 -3.71 18.90
C ASP A 1054 -7.76 -2.65 19.44
N VAL A 1055 -7.34 -1.84 20.42
CA VAL A 1055 -8.16 -0.73 20.93
C VAL A 1055 -8.49 0.26 19.83
N TYR A 1056 -7.52 0.62 18.98
CA TYR A 1056 -7.77 1.51 17.85
C TYR A 1056 -8.75 0.89 16.85
N SER A 1057 -8.51 -0.36 16.45
CA SER A 1057 -9.38 -1.10 15.54
C SER A 1057 -10.81 -1.26 16.09
N PHE A 1058 -10.95 -1.48 17.41
CA PHE A 1058 -12.24 -1.47 18.12
C PHE A 1058 -12.94 -0.11 18.01
N GLY A 1059 -12.20 1.00 18.09
CA GLY A 1059 -12.75 2.34 17.86
C GLY A 1059 -13.31 2.53 16.45
N VAL A 1060 -12.60 2.04 15.42
CA VAL A 1060 -13.05 2.09 14.02
C VAL A 1060 -14.32 1.25 13.84
N VAL A 1061 -14.31 0.00 14.31
CA VAL A 1061 -15.47 -0.92 14.23
C VAL A 1061 -16.68 -0.35 14.99
N THR A 1062 -16.45 0.26 16.16
CA THR A 1062 -17.54 0.86 16.95
C THR A 1062 -18.21 2.01 16.20
N LEU A 1063 -17.44 2.86 15.52
CA LEU A 1063 -18.01 3.90 14.66
C LEU A 1063 -18.70 3.30 13.43
N GLU A 1064 -18.12 2.28 12.80
CA GLU A 1064 -18.73 1.59 11.67
C GLU A 1064 -20.10 0.99 12.03
N ILE A 1065 -20.22 0.38 13.20
CA ILE A 1065 -21.48 -0.14 13.73
C ILE A 1065 -22.48 0.97 13.98
N ILE A 1066 -22.07 2.13 14.51
CA ILE A 1066 -22.99 3.23 14.81
C ILE A 1066 -23.43 3.94 13.53
N MET A 1067 -22.53 4.10 12.57
CA MET A 1067 -22.76 4.77 11.29
C MET A 1067 -23.45 3.88 10.26
N GLY A 1068 -23.35 2.56 10.41
CA GLY A 1068 -23.81 1.59 9.42
C GLY A 1068 -22.93 1.47 8.19
N LYS A 1069 -21.80 2.18 8.15
CA LYS A 1069 -20.81 2.21 7.07
C LYS A 1069 -19.43 2.56 7.63
N HIS A 1070 -18.36 2.19 6.93
CA HIS A 1070 -16.99 2.41 7.39
C HIS A 1070 -16.68 3.90 7.63
N PRO A 1071 -16.01 4.30 8.73
CA PRO A 1071 -15.81 5.69 9.10
C PRO A 1071 -14.65 6.39 8.34
N GLY A 1072 -14.14 5.80 7.25
CA GLY A 1072 -13.03 6.36 6.46
C GLY A 1072 -13.31 7.78 5.95
N ASP A 1073 -14.56 8.06 5.58
CA ASP A 1073 -15.04 9.39 5.17
C ASP A 1073 -15.01 10.44 6.31
N LEU A 1074 -14.94 9.98 7.56
CA LEU A 1074 -14.94 10.81 8.77
C LEU A 1074 -13.51 11.17 9.23
N PHE A 1075 -12.50 10.40 8.78
CA PHE A 1075 -11.07 10.57 9.12
C PHE A 1075 -10.20 11.13 7.98
N SER A 1076 -10.77 11.30 6.79
CA SER A 1076 -10.17 12.04 5.67
C SER A 1076 -9.69 13.48 5.99
N PRO A 1077 -10.09 14.18 7.08
CA PRO A 1077 -9.47 15.46 7.43
C PRO A 1077 -8.15 15.37 8.21
N PHE A 1078 -7.75 14.22 8.77
CA PHE A 1078 -6.60 14.15 9.69
C PHE A 1078 -5.22 14.03 9.03
N SER A 1079 -5.15 14.05 7.70
CA SER A 1079 -3.90 14.20 6.93
C SER A 1079 -3.60 15.65 6.51
N SER A 1080 -4.36 16.66 6.96
CA SER A 1080 -3.93 18.06 6.81
C SER A 1080 -4.38 18.96 7.98
N VAL A 1081 -3.42 19.37 8.81
CA VAL A 1081 -3.56 20.52 9.71
C VAL A 1081 -3.15 21.76 8.88
N SER A 1082 -4.03 22.71 8.56
CA SER A 1082 -4.27 23.92 9.36
C SER A 1082 -5.48 24.72 8.82
N THR A 1083 -6.31 25.21 9.73
CA THR A 1083 -7.57 25.99 9.62
C THR A 1083 -7.37 27.48 9.29
N SER A 1084 -8.32 28.20 8.69
CA SER A 1084 -9.42 29.00 9.32
C SER A 1084 -9.84 30.12 8.31
N SER A 1085 -11.03 30.73 8.23
CA SER A 1085 -12.30 30.70 8.99
C SER A 1085 -13.40 31.50 8.26
N SER A 1086 -14.63 30.94 8.27
CA SER A 1086 -16.00 31.54 8.35
C SER A 1086 -16.41 32.62 7.33
N SER A 1087 -17.61 32.56 6.72
CA SER A 1087 -18.93 32.64 7.38
C SER A 1087 -20.02 32.65 6.29
N PHE A 1088 -21.19 32.00 6.31
CA PHE A 1088 -21.98 31.16 7.22
C PHE A 1088 -23.04 30.50 6.28
N SER A 1089 -23.55 29.27 6.45
CA SER A 1089 -23.39 28.28 7.52
C SER A 1089 -24.16 27.01 7.09
N SER A 1090 -23.65 25.79 7.18
CA SER A 1090 -23.22 25.15 8.42
C SER A 1090 -21.96 24.31 8.19
N SER A 1091 -20.82 24.93 8.44
CA SER A 1091 -19.72 24.33 9.21
C SER A 1091 -19.59 22.79 9.15
N ALA A 1092 -18.65 22.28 8.34
CA ALA A 1092 -17.82 21.16 8.77
C ALA A 1092 -16.89 21.67 9.88
N LEU A 1093 -17.58 21.97 10.98
CA LEU A 1093 -17.15 21.90 12.35
C LEU A 1093 -15.96 20.90 12.44
N PRO A 1094 -14.74 21.28 12.89
CA PRO A 1094 -13.72 20.30 13.29
C PRO A 1094 -14.42 19.20 14.08
N THR A 1095 -13.98 17.93 14.03
CA THR A 1095 -14.63 16.76 14.68
C THR A 1095 -15.27 17.06 16.05
N HIS A 1096 -14.77 18.08 16.75
CA HIS A 1096 -15.41 18.79 17.86
C HIS A 1096 -16.80 19.46 17.70
N GLN A 1097 -17.43 19.50 16.55
CA GLN A 1097 -18.67 20.27 16.44
C GLN A 1097 -19.77 19.56 15.59
N ILE A 1098 -19.52 18.40 14.98
CA ILE A 1098 -20.53 17.56 14.28
C ILE A 1098 -21.67 17.17 15.26
N PRO A 1099 -22.96 17.35 14.90
CA PRO A 1099 -24.08 16.82 15.66
C PRO A 1099 -24.04 15.29 15.70
N ILE A 1100 -24.23 14.69 16.89
CA ILE A 1100 -24.16 13.23 17.04
C ILE A 1100 -25.17 12.51 16.14
N VAL A 1101 -26.34 13.11 15.89
CA VAL A 1101 -27.38 12.54 15.01
C VAL A 1101 -26.90 12.33 13.57
N ASP A 1102 -25.93 13.11 13.10
CA ASP A 1102 -25.38 13.00 11.75
C ASP A 1102 -24.31 11.90 11.64
N VAL A 1103 -23.83 11.40 12.78
CA VAL A 1103 -22.92 10.24 12.88
C VAL A 1103 -23.71 8.93 12.94
N LEU A 1104 -25.00 8.97 13.26
CA LEU A 1104 -25.82 7.76 13.37
C LEU A 1104 -26.24 7.22 12.00
N ASP A 1105 -26.41 5.90 11.90
CA ASP A 1105 -26.98 5.23 10.73
C ASP A 1105 -28.41 5.74 10.45
N GLN A 1106 -28.54 6.47 9.35
CA GLN A 1106 -29.81 7.12 8.95
C GLN A 1106 -30.89 6.12 8.54
N ARG A 1107 -30.56 4.84 8.35
CA ARG A 1107 -31.53 3.78 8.04
C ARG A 1107 -32.38 3.41 9.26
N ILE A 1108 -31.94 3.73 10.48
CA ILE A 1108 -32.63 3.43 11.74
C ILE A 1108 -33.13 4.73 12.36
N SER A 1109 -34.40 4.77 12.78
CA SER A 1109 -34.94 5.91 13.51
C SER A 1109 -34.05 6.27 14.71
N PRO A 1110 -33.84 7.56 15.02
CA PRO A 1110 -32.96 7.99 16.11
C PRO A 1110 -33.29 7.30 17.45
N PRO A 1111 -32.27 6.94 18.26
CA PRO A 1111 -32.49 6.21 19.50
C PRO A 1111 -33.25 7.07 20.51
N THR A 1112 -34.23 6.47 21.19
CA THR A 1112 -35.05 7.14 22.21
C THR A 1112 -34.73 6.60 23.62
N HIS A 1113 -34.94 7.43 24.65
CA HIS A 1113 -34.82 7.04 26.06
C HIS A 1113 -33.45 6.41 26.46
N GLN A 1114 -33.45 5.26 27.14
CA GLN A 1114 -32.24 4.63 27.70
C GLN A 1114 -31.20 4.23 26.63
N VAL A 1115 -31.65 3.83 25.44
CA VAL A 1115 -30.77 3.41 24.34
C VAL A 1115 -29.98 4.60 23.79
N ALA A 1116 -30.56 5.80 23.80
CA ALA A 1116 -29.90 7.02 23.37
C ALA A 1116 -28.64 7.34 24.19
N SER A 1117 -28.72 7.18 25.52
CA SER A 1117 -27.58 7.36 26.42
C SER A 1117 -26.47 6.34 26.14
N GLN A 1118 -26.83 5.10 25.85
CA GLN A 1118 -25.87 4.05 25.50
C GLN A 1118 -25.17 4.32 24.17
N VAL A 1119 -25.91 4.69 23.12
CA VAL A 1119 -25.34 5.02 21.80
C VAL A 1119 -24.39 6.22 21.88
N VAL A 1120 -24.75 7.26 22.63
CA VAL A 1120 -23.87 8.43 22.87
C VAL A 1120 -22.59 8.02 23.61
N SER A 1121 -22.70 7.11 24.59
CA SER A 1121 -21.55 6.54 25.30
C SER A 1121 -20.61 5.77 24.34
N LEU A 1122 -21.17 5.03 23.38
CA LEU A 1122 -20.39 4.32 22.35
C LEU A 1122 -19.63 5.29 21.44
N VAL A 1123 -20.25 6.39 21.01
CA VAL A 1123 -19.56 7.42 20.21
C VAL A 1123 -18.40 8.02 20.99
N LYS A 1124 -18.60 8.34 22.29
CA LYS A 1124 -17.55 8.89 23.16
C LYS A 1124 -16.35 7.95 23.29
N ILE A 1125 -16.62 6.67 23.58
CA ILE A 1125 -15.54 5.69 23.78
C ILE A 1125 -14.81 5.40 22.47
N ALA A 1126 -15.52 5.35 21.33
CA ALA A 1126 -14.91 5.09 20.03
C ALA A 1126 -13.89 6.17 19.65
N PHE A 1127 -14.22 7.45 19.82
CA PHE A 1127 -13.26 8.54 19.58
C PHE A 1127 -12.08 8.53 20.57
N SER A 1128 -12.30 8.09 21.82
CA SER A 1128 -11.22 7.94 22.81
C SER A 1128 -10.24 6.84 22.41
N CYS A 1129 -10.75 5.73 21.87
CA CYS A 1129 -9.96 4.64 21.31
C CYS A 1129 -9.16 5.02 20.06
N LEU A 1130 -9.63 6.01 19.30
CA LEU A 1130 -9.01 6.50 18.07
C LEU A 1130 -7.94 7.59 18.28
N ASN A 1131 -7.52 7.81 19.53
CA ASN A 1131 -6.48 8.79 19.84
C ASN A 1131 -5.17 8.46 19.08
N SER A 1132 -4.51 9.49 18.55
CA SER A 1132 -3.25 9.35 17.81
C SER A 1132 -2.08 8.91 18.69
N SER A 1133 -2.15 9.17 20.01
CA SER A 1133 -1.20 8.69 21.02
C SER A 1133 -1.70 7.38 21.65
N PRO A 1134 -0.96 6.25 21.55
CA PRO A 1134 -1.36 4.98 22.16
C PRO A 1134 -1.50 5.06 23.68
N LYS A 1135 -0.61 5.78 24.36
CA LYS A 1135 -0.64 5.96 25.82
C LYS A 1135 -1.88 6.72 26.31
N SER A 1136 -2.58 7.38 25.39
CA SER A 1136 -3.78 8.17 25.65
C SER A 1136 -5.06 7.43 25.26
N ARG A 1137 -4.97 6.19 24.75
CA ARG A 1137 -6.13 5.33 24.50
C ARG A 1137 -6.53 4.61 25.79
N PRO A 1138 -7.83 4.40 26.03
CA PRO A 1138 -8.28 3.60 27.17
C PRO A 1138 -7.95 2.12 26.97
N THR A 1139 -7.65 1.42 28.05
CA THR A 1139 -7.54 -0.06 28.03
C THR A 1139 -8.91 -0.70 27.81
N MET A 1140 -8.96 -1.92 27.28
CA MET A 1140 -10.25 -2.62 27.09
C MET A 1140 -10.98 -2.89 28.41
N LYS A 1141 -10.27 -2.93 29.54
CA LYS A 1141 -10.83 -2.97 30.89
C LYS A 1141 -11.57 -1.69 31.25
N GLN A 1142 -11.00 -0.53 30.94
CA GLN A 1142 -11.65 0.76 31.11
C GLN A 1142 -12.85 0.91 30.16
N VAL A 1143 -12.71 0.47 28.89
CA VAL A 1143 -13.80 0.46 27.91
C VAL A 1143 -14.97 -0.40 28.39
N SER A 1144 -14.73 -1.67 28.76
CA SER A 1144 -15.79 -2.58 29.22
C SER A 1144 -16.44 -2.11 30.52
N HIS A 1145 -15.67 -1.56 31.47
CA HIS A 1145 -16.21 -0.97 32.68
C HIS A 1145 -17.13 0.22 32.35
N PHE A 1146 -16.67 1.15 31.51
CA PHE A 1146 -17.45 2.31 31.07
C PHE A 1146 -18.77 1.89 30.40
N LEU A 1147 -18.74 0.86 29.54
CA LEU A 1147 -19.93 0.32 28.86
C LEU A 1147 -20.91 -0.41 29.80
N SER A 1148 -20.47 -0.78 31.01
CA SER A 1148 -21.23 -1.55 32.00
C SER A 1148 -21.75 -0.73 33.16
N THR A 1149 -21.04 0.32 33.60
CA THR A 1149 -21.34 1.06 34.84
C THR A 1149 -21.85 2.49 34.64
N GLN A 1150 -21.56 3.15 33.51
CA GLN A 1150 -21.96 4.54 33.31
C GLN A 1150 -23.18 4.67 32.38
N MET A 1151 -24.31 5.10 32.95
CA MET A 1151 -25.37 5.75 32.19
C MET A 1151 -25.08 7.25 32.15
N LEU A 1152 -24.73 7.78 30.97
CA LEU A 1152 -24.64 9.22 30.76
C LEU A 1152 -26.01 9.86 31.04
N HIS A 1153 -26.13 10.62 32.13
CA HIS A 1153 -27.33 11.41 32.43
C HIS A 1153 -27.43 12.55 31.41
N LEU A 1154 -28.20 12.32 30.34
CA LEU A 1154 -28.44 13.31 29.29
C LEU A 1154 -29.34 14.43 29.84
N SER A 1155 -28.77 15.60 30.12
CA SER A 1155 -29.52 16.81 30.50
C SER A 1155 -30.19 17.51 29.31
N LYS A 1156 -29.93 17.05 28.06
CA LYS A 1156 -30.47 17.56 26.79
C LYS A 1156 -30.72 16.43 25.79
N SER A 1157 -31.65 16.63 24.85
CA SER A 1157 -31.94 15.69 23.75
C SER A 1157 -30.70 15.45 22.87
N VAL A 1158 -30.52 14.23 22.34
CA VAL A 1158 -29.41 13.82 21.45
C VAL A 1158 -29.26 14.77 20.25
N HIS A 1159 -30.37 15.37 19.79
CA HIS A 1159 -30.37 16.36 18.70
C HIS A 1159 -29.63 17.67 19.01
N MET A 1160 -29.29 17.96 20.27
CA MET A 1160 -28.59 19.19 20.67
C MET A 1160 -27.13 18.97 21.09
N MET A 1161 -26.59 17.75 20.95
CA MET A 1161 -25.25 17.37 21.40
C MET A 1161 -24.28 17.21 20.23
N THR A 1162 -23.12 17.85 20.33
CA THR A 1162 -22.05 17.80 19.32
C THR A 1162 -20.87 16.96 19.81
N CYS A 1163 -20.15 16.32 18.89
CA CYS A 1163 -19.00 15.45 19.20
C CYS A 1163 -17.93 16.13 20.08
N GLY A 1164 -17.67 17.43 19.97
CA GLY A 1164 -16.66 18.09 20.82
C GLY A 1164 -17.12 18.53 22.19
N LYS A 1165 -18.43 18.78 22.40
CA LYS A 1165 -18.96 18.89 23.77
C LYS A 1165 -18.88 17.55 24.50
N LEU A 1166 -19.04 16.45 23.75
CA LEU A 1166 -18.88 15.09 24.26
C LEU A 1166 -17.42 14.75 24.60
N LEU A 1167 -16.47 15.21 23.78
CA LEU A 1167 -15.02 14.98 23.94
C LEU A 1167 -14.34 15.91 24.97
N ALA A 1168 -14.91 17.08 25.27
CA ALA A 1168 -14.42 17.98 26.32
C ALA A 1168 -14.77 17.51 27.75
N LEU A 1169 -15.65 16.50 27.87
CA LEU A 1169 -15.92 15.80 29.11
C LEU A 1169 -14.89 14.67 29.23
N ASP A 1170 -14.02 14.73 30.24
CA ASP A 1170 -13.00 13.71 30.48
C ASP A 1170 -13.60 12.28 30.37
N PRO A 1171 -13.03 11.37 29.56
CA PRO A 1171 -13.56 10.01 29.41
C PRO A 1171 -13.53 9.19 30.70
N LEU A 1172 -12.64 9.53 31.63
CA LEU A 1172 -12.30 8.72 32.80
C LEU A 1172 -12.25 9.51 34.12
N ALA A 1173 -12.65 10.79 34.15
CA ALA A 1173 -12.72 11.54 35.42
C ALA A 1173 -13.87 11.01 36.30
N THR A 1174 -13.49 10.12 37.21
CA THR A 1174 -13.98 10.03 38.59
C THR A 1174 -12.78 9.91 39.49
#